data_AF-A0A8C6VPZ9-F1
#
_entry.id   AF-A0A8C6VPZ9-F1
#
_cell.length_a   1.000
_cell.length_b   1.000
_cell.length_c   1.000
_cell.angle_alpha   90.00
_cell.angle_beta   90.00
_cell.angle_gamma   90.00
#
_symmetry.space_group_name_H-M   'P 1'
#
loop_
_entity.id
_entity.type
_entity.pdbx_description
1 polymer ?
#
loop_
_entity_poly.entity_id
_entity_poly.type
_entity_poly.pdbx_seq_one_letter_code
_entity_poly.pdbx_strand_id
1 'polypeptide(L)'
;METILEQQRRYHEERERLMDVMVKEMLTRKSTLRDQINSDHRTRAMQDRYMEVSGNLRDLYDDKDGLRKEELGAISGPNEFAEFYNRLKQIKEFHRKHPNEICVPMSVEFEELLKARENPSEEAQNLVEFTDEEGYGRYLDLHDCYLKYINLKSSEKLDYITYLSTFDQLFDIPKDRKNAEYRRYLEMLLEYLQDYTDRVKPLLDQNELFGKIQGDFEKKWEMGTFPGWPKETSSALTHAGAHLDLSAFSSWEELASLGLDRLKSALLALGLKCGGTLEERAQRLFSTKGKSLEALDPSLFAKNPKAKGSKRDTERNKDVAFLEAQIYEYVEILGEQRQLTHENVQRKQARTGEEREEEEEEQISESESEDEENEIIYNPKNLPLGWDGKPIPYWLYKLHGLNINYNCEICGNYTYRGPKAFQRHFAEWRHAHGMRCLGIPNTAHFANVTQIEDAVSLWAKLKQQKASERWQPDTEEEYEDSSGNVVNKKTYEDLKRQGLLKRSTHPCRDHSSPPPLHLEKRVLCSRMTRPNFWILSAQGLLLLLCSLSYFGTRGPYAKAEPGVISGAAIFSNHSLNGTGVIPLSCQSFQCSGERCYQDEAHGNNSQLCHNASHCELYRLNSTSYTARCSSDCGSANASEMCLHSRGLGLELCVMECCNWPNCLQLNATAYGDRAPTTTPVPTTPTTTTTPAPPRNVSVSWDVLFASSLESDRLPHGNLFWFLKHLQFSRKTSLLQGRAELSFLPF
;
A
#
# COMPACT_ATOMS: atom_id res chain seq x y z
N MET A 1 21.58 24.86 -23.51
CA MET A 1 21.34 26.16 -24.19
C MET A 1 19.83 26.32 -24.26
N GLU A 2 19.30 27.43 -23.75
CA GLU A 2 17.84 27.62 -23.68
C GLU A 2 17.33 28.33 -24.93
N THR A 3 17.03 27.53 -25.95
CA THR A 3 16.24 27.95 -27.12
C THR A 3 14.79 27.56 -26.90
N ILE A 4 13.85 28.30 -27.47
CA ILE A 4 12.41 28.10 -27.20
C ILE A 4 11.98 26.72 -27.69
N LEU A 5 12.53 26.27 -28.83
CA LEU A 5 12.28 24.93 -29.37
C LEU A 5 12.83 23.80 -28.48
N GLU A 6 13.96 24.01 -27.79
CA GLU A 6 14.53 23.03 -26.85
C GLU A 6 13.76 23.02 -25.51
N GLN A 7 13.30 24.17 -25.02
CA GLN A 7 12.38 24.24 -23.87
C GLN A 7 11.06 23.50 -24.19
N GLN A 8 10.48 23.73 -25.38
CA GLN A 8 9.30 22.99 -25.85
C GLN A 8 9.55 21.48 -25.94
N ARG A 9 10.71 21.04 -26.48
CA ARG A 9 11.08 19.62 -26.54
C ARG A 9 11.23 19.02 -25.13
N ARG A 10 11.90 19.72 -24.22
CA ARG A 10 12.09 19.30 -22.82
C ARG A 10 10.75 19.15 -22.10
N TYR A 11 9.85 20.13 -22.18
CA TYR A 11 8.53 20.06 -21.54
C TYR A 11 7.62 18.99 -22.14
N HIS A 12 7.73 18.69 -23.44
CA HIS A 12 7.05 17.53 -24.04
C HIS A 12 7.62 16.20 -23.52
N GLU A 13 8.94 16.06 -23.44
CA GLU A 13 9.57 14.86 -22.86
C GLU A 13 9.17 14.70 -21.39
N GLU A 14 9.22 15.77 -20.59
CA GLU A 14 8.87 15.76 -19.17
C GLU A 14 7.41 15.34 -18.92
N ARG A 15 6.47 15.81 -19.75
CA ARG A 15 5.07 15.37 -19.73
C ARG A 15 4.92 13.87 -20.04
N GLU A 16 5.65 13.36 -21.04
CA GLU A 16 5.64 11.94 -21.38
C GLU A 16 6.22 11.09 -20.24
N ARG A 17 7.33 11.53 -19.62
CA ARG A 17 7.94 10.84 -18.45
C ARG A 17 7.01 10.82 -17.23
N LEU A 18 6.32 11.92 -16.95
CA LEU A 18 5.35 11.99 -15.86
C LEU A 18 4.20 11.01 -16.09
N MET A 19 3.66 10.92 -17.32
CA MET A 19 2.65 9.90 -17.66
C MET A 19 3.20 8.48 -17.53
N ASP A 20 4.41 8.20 -18.02
CA ASP A 20 5.11 6.91 -17.87
C ASP A 20 5.23 6.48 -16.40
N VAL A 21 5.57 7.40 -15.49
CA VAL A 21 5.77 7.08 -14.05
C VAL A 21 4.43 6.97 -13.32
N MET A 22 3.45 7.84 -13.58
CA MET A 22 2.11 7.70 -13.02
C MET A 22 1.45 6.38 -13.44
N VAL A 23 1.60 5.98 -14.71
CA VAL A 23 1.09 4.68 -15.21
C VAL A 23 1.83 3.50 -14.56
N LYS A 24 3.15 3.58 -14.35
CA LYS A 24 3.89 2.54 -13.59
C LYS A 24 3.40 2.45 -12.15
N GLU A 25 3.18 3.58 -11.49
CA GLU A 25 2.71 3.64 -10.11
C GLU A 25 1.31 3.00 -9.98
N MET A 26 0.37 3.34 -10.87
CA MET A 26 -0.95 2.72 -10.97
C MET A 26 -0.93 1.22 -11.34
N LEU A 27 0.10 0.75 -12.04
CA LEU A 27 0.30 -0.67 -12.37
C LEU A 27 0.95 -1.47 -11.23
N THR A 28 1.57 -0.80 -10.26
CA THR A 28 2.12 -1.48 -9.09
C THR A 28 1.02 -1.93 -8.14
N ARG A 29 1.24 -3.06 -7.46
CA ARG A 29 0.35 -3.47 -6.37
C ARG A 29 0.68 -2.65 -5.13
N LYS A 30 -0.37 -2.23 -4.43
CA LYS A 30 -0.36 -1.60 -3.10
C LYS A 30 -0.73 -2.68 -2.09
N SER A 31 0.02 -2.79 -1.00
CA SER A 31 -0.14 -3.85 0.02
C SER A 31 -1.00 -3.34 1.18
N THR A 32 -0.63 -2.18 1.72
CA THR A 32 -1.27 -1.54 2.88
C THR A 32 -2.09 -0.31 2.47
N LEU A 33 -2.93 0.19 3.38
CA LEU A 33 -3.63 1.48 3.20
C LEU A 33 -2.63 2.65 3.11
N ARG A 34 -1.54 2.58 3.90
CA ARG A 34 -0.43 3.54 3.90
C ARG A 34 0.29 3.58 2.56
N ASP A 35 0.58 2.42 1.96
CA ASP A 35 1.13 2.33 0.59
C ASP A 35 0.21 3.00 -0.40
N GLN A 36 -1.09 2.75 -0.29
CA GLN A 36 -2.08 3.28 -1.20
C GLN A 36 -2.13 4.80 -1.14
N ILE A 37 -2.27 5.38 0.05
CA ILE A 37 -2.35 6.84 0.26
C ILE A 37 -1.05 7.51 -0.15
N ASN A 38 0.12 7.02 0.29
CA ASN A 38 1.41 7.55 -0.14
C ASN A 38 1.58 7.52 -1.67
N SER A 39 1.16 6.42 -2.31
CA SER A 39 1.21 6.27 -3.77
C SER A 39 0.27 7.24 -4.51
N ASP A 40 -0.90 7.51 -3.94
CA ASP A 40 -1.86 8.46 -4.50
C ASP A 40 -1.39 9.91 -4.29
N HIS A 41 -0.68 10.23 -3.20
CA HIS A 41 0.01 11.52 -3.01
C HIS A 41 1.21 11.72 -3.92
N ARG A 42 2.05 10.69 -4.15
CA ARG A 42 3.10 10.72 -5.20
C ARG A 42 2.49 11.00 -6.57
N THR A 43 1.35 10.38 -6.86
CA THR A 43 0.61 10.57 -8.11
C THR A 43 0.05 11.98 -8.22
N ARG A 44 -0.51 12.56 -7.15
CA ARG A 44 -0.96 13.96 -7.11
C ARG A 44 0.18 14.93 -7.40
N ALA A 45 1.33 14.80 -6.72
CA ALA A 45 2.50 15.66 -6.96
C ALA A 45 3.03 15.56 -8.40
N MET A 46 2.93 14.38 -9.03
CA MET A 46 3.23 14.21 -10.47
C MET A 46 2.18 14.87 -11.38
N GLN A 47 0.90 14.87 -11.01
CA GLN A 47 -0.16 15.60 -11.73
C GLN A 47 0.02 17.12 -11.60
N ASP A 48 0.34 17.62 -10.41
CA ASP A 48 0.64 19.04 -10.16
C ASP A 48 1.80 19.52 -11.06
N ARG A 49 2.94 18.78 -11.06
CA ARG A 49 4.08 19.05 -11.97
C ARG A 49 3.69 18.95 -13.45
N TYR A 50 2.84 17.98 -13.82
CA TYR A 50 2.35 17.83 -15.20
C TYR A 50 1.46 19.01 -15.62
N MET A 51 0.62 19.53 -14.73
CA MET A 51 -0.24 20.70 -14.97
C MET A 51 0.59 21.98 -15.10
N GLU A 52 1.60 22.18 -14.24
CA GLU A 52 2.53 23.31 -14.34
C GLU A 52 3.29 23.29 -15.68
N VAL A 53 3.92 22.16 -16.02
CA VAL A 53 4.65 21.99 -17.29
C VAL A 53 3.73 22.18 -18.49
N SER A 54 2.49 21.68 -18.43
CA SER A 54 1.48 21.89 -19.49
C SER A 54 1.03 23.34 -19.61
N GLY A 55 1.01 24.10 -18.51
CA GLY A 55 0.76 25.54 -18.49
C GLY A 55 1.89 26.31 -19.17
N ASN A 56 3.11 26.16 -18.66
CA ASN A 56 4.32 26.81 -19.20
C ASN A 56 4.51 26.50 -20.70
N LEU A 57 4.29 25.24 -21.10
CA LEU A 57 4.35 24.80 -22.49
C LEU A 57 3.32 25.51 -23.39
N ARG A 58 2.08 25.70 -22.91
CA ARG A 58 1.02 26.42 -23.63
C ARG A 58 1.38 27.89 -23.82
N ASP A 59 1.88 28.57 -22.80
CA ASP A 59 2.33 29.97 -22.93
C ASP A 59 3.48 30.13 -23.94
N LEU A 60 4.39 29.16 -24.03
CA LEU A 60 5.40 29.11 -25.09
C LEU A 60 4.81 28.81 -26.48
N TYR A 61 3.68 28.12 -26.59
CA TYR A 61 2.99 27.89 -27.87
C TYR A 61 2.21 29.12 -28.36
N ASP A 62 1.55 29.86 -27.45
CA ASP A 62 0.82 31.11 -27.72
C ASP A 62 1.74 32.17 -28.38
N ASP A 63 3.02 32.21 -27.98
CA ASP A 63 4.06 33.07 -28.55
C ASP A 63 3.66 34.57 -28.58
N LYS A 64 3.27 35.06 -27.40
CA LYS A 64 2.81 36.44 -27.13
C LYS A 64 3.86 37.49 -27.51
N ASP A 65 5.13 37.16 -27.33
CA ASP A 65 6.27 38.04 -27.64
C ASP A 65 6.81 37.88 -29.07
N GLY A 66 6.32 36.90 -29.84
CA GLY A 66 6.75 36.64 -31.23
C GLY A 66 8.11 35.95 -31.39
N LEU A 67 8.87 35.78 -30.30
CA LEU A 67 10.24 35.25 -30.29
C LEU A 67 10.34 33.83 -30.86
N ARG A 68 9.29 32.99 -30.73
CA ARG A 68 9.27 31.64 -31.30
C ARG A 68 9.15 31.68 -32.82
N LYS A 69 8.36 32.62 -33.37
CA LYS A 69 8.29 32.86 -34.82
C LYS A 69 9.60 33.44 -35.35
N GLU A 70 10.29 34.28 -34.58
CA GLU A 70 11.63 34.79 -34.93
C GLU A 70 12.67 33.65 -34.94
N GLU A 71 12.71 32.79 -33.91
CA GLU A 71 13.63 31.65 -33.86
C GLU A 71 13.41 30.68 -35.04
N LEU A 72 12.14 30.34 -35.32
CA LEU A 72 11.78 29.48 -36.45
C LEU A 72 12.12 30.13 -37.80
N GLY A 73 11.93 31.45 -37.93
CA GLY A 73 12.22 32.23 -39.12
C GLY A 73 13.72 32.43 -39.39
N ALA A 74 14.55 32.38 -38.35
CA ALA A 74 16.00 32.31 -38.49
C ALA A 74 16.43 30.93 -39.04
N ILE A 75 15.96 29.85 -38.39
CA ILE A 75 16.31 28.46 -38.73
C ILE A 75 15.90 28.10 -40.16
N SER A 76 14.72 28.57 -40.59
CA SER A 76 14.16 28.35 -41.94
C SER A 76 14.43 29.51 -42.91
N GLY A 77 15.36 30.41 -42.58
CA GLY A 77 15.68 31.60 -43.38
C GLY A 77 16.79 31.36 -44.41
N PRO A 78 17.08 32.32 -45.32
CA PRO A 78 18.06 32.12 -46.41
C PRO A 78 19.52 31.85 -46.00
N ASN A 79 19.83 31.85 -44.71
CA ASN A 79 21.18 31.76 -44.13
C ASN A 79 21.35 30.59 -43.14
N GLU A 80 20.51 29.54 -43.23
CA GLU A 80 20.45 28.36 -42.33
C GLU A 80 21.83 27.89 -41.83
N PHE A 81 22.77 27.65 -42.76
CA PHE A 81 24.13 27.19 -42.44
C PHE A 81 24.92 28.16 -41.55
N ALA A 82 24.81 29.47 -41.77
CA ALA A 82 25.53 30.47 -40.98
C ALA A 82 24.99 30.51 -39.54
N GLU A 83 23.67 30.37 -39.36
CA GLU A 83 23.07 30.28 -38.04
C GLU A 83 23.44 28.97 -37.33
N PHE A 84 23.38 27.83 -38.03
CA PHE A 84 23.81 26.54 -37.52
C PHE A 84 25.26 26.58 -37.00
N TYR A 85 26.19 27.17 -37.76
CA TYR A 85 27.57 27.31 -37.31
C TYR A 85 27.72 28.27 -36.12
N ASN A 86 26.88 29.31 -36.00
CA ASN A 86 26.85 30.18 -34.82
C ASN A 86 26.33 29.44 -33.57
N ARG A 87 25.22 28.71 -33.66
CA ARG A 87 24.69 27.85 -32.58
C ARG A 87 25.72 26.79 -32.17
N LEU A 88 26.33 26.10 -33.13
CA LEU A 88 27.38 25.11 -32.89
C LEU A 88 28.64 25.70 -32.22
N LYS A 89 29.01 26.93 -32.58
CA LYS A 89 30.12 27.65 -31.93
C LYS A 89 29.79 27.93 -30.45
N GLN A 90 28.57 28.38 -30.14
CA GLN A 90 28.14 28.61 -28.76
C GLN A 90 28.18 27.31 -27.93
N ILE A 91 27.72 26.17 -28.47
CA ILE A 91 27.79 24.86 -27.81
C ILE A 91 29.25 24.48 -27.50
N LYS A 92 30.15 24.64 -28.46
CA LYS A 92 31.60 24.37 -28.28
C LYS A 92 32.24 25.29 -27.25
N GLU A 93 31.84 26.57 -27.19
CA GLU A 93 32.32 27.51 -26.18
C GLU A 93 31.75 27.23 -24.78
N PHE A 94 30.53 26.70 -24.68
CA PHE A 94 29.92 26.24 -23.42
C PHE A 94 30.67 25.02 -22.86
N HIS A 95 30.82 23.94 -23.62
CA HIS A 95 31.58 22.75 -23.16
C HIS A 95 33.05 23.07 -22.82
N ARG A 96 33.66 24.06 -23.50
CA ARG A 96 35.02 24.53 -23.15
C ARG A 96 35.06 25.31 -21.82
N LYS A 97 33.96 25.97 -21.43
CA LYS A 97 33.84 26.63 -20.11
C LYS A 97 33.55 25.65 -18.99
N HIS A 98 32.73 24.62 -19.25
CA HIS A 98 32.28 23.66 -18.26
C HIS A 98 32.71 22.22 -18.62
N PRO A 99 34.03 21.91 -18.62
CA PRO A 99 34.53 20.60 -19.04
C PRO A 99 34.17 19.45 -18.08
N ASN A 100 33.74 19.78 -16.85
CA ASN A 100 33.37 18.83 -15.81
C ASN A 100 31.85 18.74 -15.58
N GLU A 101 31.04 19.48 -16.35
CA GLU A 101 29.58 19.48 -16.23
C GLU A 101 29.01 18.24 -16.94
N ILE A 102 28.54 17.27 -16.15
CA ILE A 102 27.93 16.05 -16.66
C ILE A 102 26.48 16.37 -17.03
N CYS A 103 26.11 16.16 -18.30
CA CYS A 103 24.72 16.22 -18.71
C CYS A 103 23.96 15.01 -18.15
N VAL A 104 23.21 15.22 -17.07
CA VAL A 104 22.29 14.24 -16.50
C VAL A 104 21.06 14.13 -17.41
N PRO A 105 20.74 12.95 -17.99
CA PRO A 105 19.50 12.78 -18.74
C PRO A 105 18.29 12.91 -17.82
N MET A 106 17.21 13.52 -18.33
CA MET A 106 15.95 13.67 -17.58
C MET A 106 15.38 12.34 -17.05
N SER A 107 15.68 11.20 -17.69
CA SER A 107 15.26 9.89 -17.18
C SER A 107 15.82 9.58 -15.79
N VAL A 108 16.97 10.14 -15.41
CA VAL A 108 17.61 9.86 -14.11
C VAL A 108 16.76 10.40 -12.95
N GLU A 109 16.17 11.60 -13.07
CA GLU A 109 15.22 12.12 -12.06
C GLU A 109 14.06 11.13 -11.82
N PHE A 110 13.50 10.59 -12.91
CA PHE A 110 12.38 9.65 -12.86
C PHE A 110 12.79 8.23 -12.42
N GLU A 111 14.03 7.81 -12.69
CA GLU A 111 14.59 6.58 -12.16
C GLU A 111 14.92 6.69 -10.66
N GLU A 112 15.28 7.88 -10.16
CA GLU A 112 15.51 8.15 -8.74
C GLU A 112 14.19 8.21 -7.96
N LEU A 113 13.14 8.81 -8.51
CA LEU A 113 11.78 8.73 -7.95
C LEU A 113 11.29 7.28 -7.81
N LEU A 114 11.58 6.41 -8.78
CA LEU A 114 11.25 4.98 -8.70
C LEU A 114 12.10 4.24 -7.66
N LYS A 115 13.39 4.57 -7.48
CA LYS A 115 14.25 3.99 -6.44
C LYS A 115 13.84 4.40 -5.03
N ALA A 116 13.42 5.66 -4.84
CA ALA A 116 12.92 6.17 -3.56
C ALA A 116 11.58 5.53 -3.15
N ARG A 117 10.80 5.02 -4.11
CA ARG A 117 9.64 4.16 -3.87
C ARG A 117 10.03 2.73 -3.49
N GLU A 118 11.08 2.17 -4.08
CA GLU A 118 11.57 0.81 -3.77
C GLU A 118 12.36 0.72 -2.46
N ASN A 119 12.99 1.82 -2.02
CA ASN A 119 13.70 1.93 -0.75
C ASN A 119 13.41 3.32 -0.16
N PRO A 120 12.27 3.52 0.54
CA PRO A 120 12.02 4.75 1.27
C PRO A 120 13.09 4.95 2.36
N SER A 121 13.49 6.20 2.60
CA SER A 121 14.04 6.59 3.90
C SER A 121 12.89 6.79 4.89
N GLU A 122 13.15 6.64 6.19
CA GLU A 122 12.15 6.88 7.26
C GLU A 122 11.42 8.22 7.06
N GLU A 123 12.16 9.30 6.78
CA GLU A 123 11.65 10.66 6.49
C GLU A 123 10.79 10.77 5.20
N ALA A 124 10.79 9.76 4.33
CA ALA A 124 10.06 9.71 3.06
C ALA A 124 8.93 8.66 3.05
N GLN A 125 8.77 7.89 4.13
CA GLN A 125 7.79 6.81 4.23
C GLN A 125 6.39 7.30 4.66
N ASN A 126 6.30 8.53 5.17
CA ASN A 126 5.06 9.28 5.35
C ASN A 126 5.13 10.57 4.54
N LEU A 127 4.41 10.64 3.41
CA LEU A 127 4.28 11.87 2.61
C LEU A 127 3.19 12.81 3.14
N VAL A 128 2.44 12.36 4.14
CA VAL A 128 1.31 13.03 4.77
C VAL A 128 1.36 12.77 6.27
N GLU A 129 1.06 13.81 7.04
CA GLU A 129 0.84 13.74 8.50
C GLU A 129 -0.63 13.40 8.77
N PHE A 130 -0.87 12.43 9.64
CA PHE A 130 -2.16 12.09 10.25
C PHE A 130 -1.97 12.07 11.76
N THR A 131 -3.03 12.26 12.55
CA THR A 131 -2.97 11.97 14.00
C THR A 131 -3.09 10.46 14.26
N ASP A 132 -2.56 9.98 15.39
CA ASP A 132 -2.48 8.55 15.70
C ASP A 132 -3.88 7.88 15.70
N GLU A 133 -4.89 8.57 16.24
CA GLU A 133 -6.30 8.11 16.23
C GLU A 133 -6.96 8.13 14.84
N GLU A 134 -6.39 8.80 13.83
CA GLU A 134 -6.85 8.67 12.42
C GLU A 134 -6.32 7.38 11.75
N GLY A 135 -5.32 6.73 12.32
CA GLY A 135 -4.77 5.45 11.83
C GLY A 135 -4.33 5.51 10.35
N TYR A 136 -3.61 6.57 9.96
CA TYR A 136 -3.20 6.85 8.58
C TYR A 136 -4.38 6.85 7.57
N GLY A 137 -5.51 7.46 7.93
CA GLY A 137 -6.70 7.57 7.06
C GLY A 137 -7.70 6.42 7.18
N ARG A 138 -7.58 5.58 8.21
CA ARG A 138 -8.48 4.46 8.52
C ARG A 138 -9.71 4.89 9.33
N TYR A 139 -9.53 5.90 10.19
CA TYR A 139 -10.54 6.44 11.10
C TYR A 139 -10.54 7.98 11.07
N LEU A 140 -11.61 8.62 11.56
CA LEU A 140 -11.68 10.07 11.75
C LEU A 140 -11.59 10.43 13.25
N ASP A 141 -10.71 11.35 13.62
CA ASP A 141 -10.80 11.99 14.95
C ASP A 141 -11.89 13.07 14.94
N LEU A 142 -13.08 12.68 15.41
CA LEU A 142 -14.19 13.59 15.65
C LEU A 142 -14.37 13.92 17.14
N HIS A 143 -13.38 13.62 18.01
CA HIS A 143 -13.50 13.85 19.44
C HIS A 143 -13.54 15.34 19.77
N ASP A 144 -12.67 16.14 19.16
CA ASP A 144 -12.65 17.59 19.41
C ASP A 144 -13.89 18.28 18.80
N CYS A 145 -14.45 17.74 17.70
CA CYS A 145 -15.74 18.12 17.14
C CYS A 145 -16.91 17.84 18.11
N TYR A 146 -16.94 16.64 18.70
CA TYR A 146 -17.88 16.24 19.74
C TYR A 146 -17.80 17.15 20.98
N LEU A 147 -16.60 17.49 21.44
CA LEU A 147 -16.40 18.42 22.55
C LEU A 147 -16.97 19.82 22.24
N LYS A 148 -16.83 20.36 21.01
CA LYS A 148 -17.50 21.63 20.67
C LYS A 148 -19.01 21.45 20.57
N TYR A 149 -19.49 20.32 20.04
CA TYR A 149 -20.92 20.02 19.89
C TYR A 149 -21.67 19.95 21.23
N ILE A 150 -21.09 19.31 22.25
CA ILE A 150 -21.65 19.32 23.62
C ILE A 150 -21.77 20.75 24.17
N ASN A 151 -20.81 21.62 23.86
CA ASN A 151 -20.81 23.02 24.30
C ASN A 151 -21.81 23.91 23.53
N LEU A 152 -22.50 23.41 22.51
CA LEU A 152 -23.54 24.18 21.81
C LEU A 152 -24.75 24.42 22.72
N LYS A 153 -25.23 25.67 22.74
CA LYS A 153 -26.31 26.08 23.62
C LYS A 153 -27.62 25.33 23.33
N SER A 154 -28.11 24.59 24.33
CA SER A 154 -29.33 23.77 24.30
C SER A 154 -29.28 22.47 23.47
N SER A 155 -28.08 21.94 23.22
CA SER A 155 -27.92 20.51 22.92
C SER A 155 -28.37 19.65 24.11
N GLU A 156 -28.69 18.39 23.84
CA GLU A 156 -28.88 17.37 24.89
C GLU A 156 -27.52 16.71 25.20
N LYS A 157 -27.40 16.10 26.38
CA LYS A 157 -26.19 15.34 26.75
C LYS A 157 -26.14 14.02 25.99
N LEU A 158 -25.66 14.10 24.75
CA LEU A 158 -25.42 12.98 23.87
C LEU A 158 -24.05 12.36 24.16
N ASP A 159 -23.95 11.04 24.04
CA ASP A 159 -22.70 10.28 24.15
C ASP A 159 -21.94 10.26 22.80
N TYR A 160 -20.64 9.96 22.82
CA TYR A 160 -19.79 10.00 21.62
C TYR A 160 -20.25 9.00 20.55
N ILE A 161 -20.67 7.80 20.93
CA ILE A 161 -21.21 6.81 19.97
C ILE A 161 -22.52 7.33 19.33
N THR A 162 -23.35 8.00 20.13
CA THR A 162 -24.60 8.60 19.64
C THR A 162 -24.33 9.78 18.72
N TYR A 163 -23.31 10.59 19.02
CA TYR A 163 -22.84 11.68 18.16
C TYR A 163 -22.30 11.15 16.81
N LEU A 164 -21.43 10.15 16.81
CA LEU A 164 -20.94 9.50 15.58
C LEU A 164 -22.07 8.90 14.73
N SER A 165 -23.19 8.52 15.34
CA SER A 165 -24.39 8.03 14.67
C SER A 165 -25.35 9.12 14.15
N THR A 166 -25.11 10.41 14.48
CA THR A 166 -26.08 11.50 14.23
C THR A 166 -25.47 12.85 13.80
N PHE A 167 -24.15 13.01 13.77
CA PHE A 167 -23.51 14.27 13.36
C PHE A 167 -23.79 14.65 11.90
N ASP A 168 -24.18 13.69 11.08
CA ASP A 168 -24.64 13.84 9.70
C ASP A 168 -26.13 14.22 9.57
N GLN A 169 -26.93 14.06 10.63
CA GLN A 169 -28.38 14.30 10.63
C GLN A 169 -28.73 15.78 10.88
N LEU A 170 -27.98 16.68 10.23
CA LEU A 170 -28.09 18.15 10.37
C LEU A 170 -29.46 18.71 9.96
N PHE A 171 -30.32 17.90 9.33
CA PHE A 171 -31.68 18.26 8.96
C PHE A 171 -32.68 18.20 10.13
N ASP A 172 -32.42 17.39 11.17
CA ASP A 172 -33.28 17.28 12.36
C ASP A 172 -33.02 18.39 13.38
N ILE A 173 -31.90 19.11 13.26
CA ILE A 173 -31.56 20.25 14.11
C ILE A 173 -32.53 21.42 13.82
N PRO A 174 -33.35 21.86 14.79
CA PRO A 174 -34.32 22.92 14.55
C PRO A 174 -33.67 24.24 14.14
N LYS A 175 -34.30 24.99 13.23
CA LYS A 175 -33.85 26.31 12.74
C LYS A 175 -33.49 27.28 13.87
N ASP A 176 -34.21 27.25 15.00
CA ASP A 176 -33.96 28.10 16.17
C ASP A 176 -32.69 27.72 16.95
N ARG A 177 -32.15 26.50 16.78
CA ARG A 177 -30.85 26.07 17.29
C ARG A 177 -29.68 26.44 16.35
N LYS A 178 -29.94 26.73 15.06
CA LYS A 178 -28.92 27.06 14.04
C LYS A 178 -28.35 28.48 14.19
N ASN A 179 -27.73 28.73 15.35
CA ASN A 179 -27.18 30.00 15.80
C ASN A 179 -25.72 30.20 15.35
N ALA A 180 -25.13 31.36 15.66
CA ALA A 180 -23.73 31.67 15.32
C ALA A 180 -22.69 30.74 15.99
N GLU A 181 -23.04 30.09 17.10
CA GLU A 181 -22.22 29.03 17.73
C GLU A 181 -22.23 27.76 16.89
N TYR A 182 -23.42 27.32 16.47
CA TYR A 182 -23.61 26.17 15.56
C TYR A 182 -22.93 26.40 14.20
N ARG A 183 -23.01 27.61 13.62
CA ARG A 183 -22.29 27.94 12.38
C ARG A 183 -20.78 27.71 12.54
N ARG A 184 -20.14 28.14 13.63
CA ARG A 184 -18.71 27.90 13.86
C ARG A 184 -18.35 26.43 14.04
N TYR A 185 -19.25 25.65 14.68
CA TYR A 185 -19.11 24.21 14.75
C TYR A 185 -19.15 23.56 13.35
N LEU A 186 -20.07 24.00 12.47
CA LEU A 186 -20.10 23.53 11.08
C LEU A 186 -18.88 23.98 10.27
N GLU A 187 -18.42 25.22 10.45
CA GLU A 187 -17.20 25.72 9.79
C GLU A 187 -15.99 24.86 10.17
N MET A 188 -15.80 24.57 11.47
CA MET A 188 -14.70 23.71 11.98
C MET A 188 -14.83 22.24 11.55
N LEU A 189 -16.05 21.68 11.58
CA LEU A 189 -16.30 20.30 11.14
C LEU A 189 -16.08 20.15 9.62
N LEU A 190 -16.49 21.14 8.82
CA LEU A 190 -16.26 21.15 7.38
C LEU A 190 -14.79 21.30 7.03
N GLU A 191 -14.07 22.20 7.73
CA GLU A 191 -12.62 22.39 7.59
C GLU A 191 -11.88 21.07 7.84
N TYR A 192 -12.18 20.37 8.95
CA TYR A 192 -11.63 19.04 9.24
C TYR A 192 -12.01 17.99 8.18
N LEU A 193 -13.29 17.88 7.80
CA LEU A 193 -13.73 16.85 6.83
C LEU A 193 -13.14 17.07 5.42
N GLN A 194 -12.96 18.32 5.00
CA GLN A 194 -12.34 18.64 3.71
C GLN A 194 -10.84 18.32 3.74
N ASP A 195 -10.11 18.82 4.74
CA ASP A 195 -8.67 18.58 4.95
C ASP A 195 -8.37 17.07 5.08
N TYR A 196 -9.18 16.34 5.85
CA TYR A 196 -9.13 14.88 5.91
C TYR A 196 -9.39 14.23 4.54
N THR A 197 -10.37 14.71 3.77
CA THR A 197 -10.64 14.19 2.41
C THR A 197 -9.45 14.41 1.48
N ASP A 198 -8.79 15.57 1.53
CA ASP A 198 -7.56 15.85 0.78
C ASP A 198 -6.40 14.94 1.22
N ARG A 199 -6.30 14.61 2.51
CA ARG A 199 -5.34 13.61 3.02
C ARG A 199 -5.63 12.19 2.51
N VAL A 200 -6.86 11.69 2.61
CA VAL A 200 -7.16 10.27 2.27
C VAL A 200 -7.46 10.01 0.79
N LYS A 201 -7.90 11.02 0.03
CA LYS A 201 -8.30 10.91 -1.39
C LYS A 201 -7.66 12.03 -2.23
N PRO A 202 -6.31 12.14 -2.26
CA PRO A 202 -5.57 13.23 -2.93
C PRO A 202 -5.80 13.37 -4.45
N LEU A 203 -6.34 12.33 -5.09
CA LEU A 203 -6.65 12.29 -6.53
C LEU A 203 -8.09 12.72 -6.85
N LEU A 204 -8.84 13.20 -5.85
CA LEU A 204 -10.18 13.77 -6.02
C LEU A 204 -10.06 15.27 -6.32
N ASP A 205 -10.59 15.73 -7.45
CA ASP A 205 -10.61 17.17 -7.76
C ASP A 205 -11.68 17.89 -6.91
N GLN A 206 -11.23 18.55 -5.84
CA GLN A 206 -12.06 19.37 -4.97
C GLN A 206 -12.74 20.53 -5.72
N ASN A 207 -12.19 21.00 -6.85
CA ASN A 207 -12.79 22.08 -7.64
C ASN A 207 -14.02 21.56 -8.41
N GLU A 208 -13.93 20.37 -9.01
CA GLU A 208 -15.07 19.70 -9.62
C GLU A 208 -16.13 19.34 -8.57
N LEU A 209 -15.71 18.79 -7.41
CA LEU A 209 -16.60 18.46 -6.31
C LEU A 209 -17.33 19.71 -5.78
N PHE A 210 -16.62 20.79 -5.47
CA PHE A 210 -17.24 22.04 -5.01
C PHE A 210 -18.19 22.62 -6.06
N GLY A 211 -17.81 22.60 -7.35
CA GLY A 211 -18.67 23.04 -8.45
C GLY A 211 -19.96 22.21 -8.57
N LYS A 212 -19.88 20.89 -8.40
CA LYS A 212 -21.03 19.98 -8.31
C LYS A 212 -21.92 20.33 -7.11
N ILE A 213 -21.34 20.42 -5.91
CA ILE A 213 -22.08 20.71 -4.67
C ILE A 213 -22.78 22.07 -4.77
N GLN A 214 -22.11 23.13 -5.25
CA GLN A 214 -22.74 24.42 -5.47
C GLN A 214 -23.88 24.34 -6.49
N GLY A 215 -23.64 23.72 -7.65
CA GLY A 215 -24.64 23.61 -8.71
C GLY A 215 -25.90 22.85 -8.28
N ASP A 216 -25.74 21.76 -7.50
CA ASP A 216 -26.89 21.01 -6.98
C ASP A 216 -27.53 21.65 -5.75
N PHE A 217 -26.77 22.32 -4.89
CA PHE A 217 -27.32 23.14 -3.79
C PHE A 217 -28.19 24.27 -4.35
N GLU A 218 -27.73 25.01 -5.36
CA GLU A 218 -28.50 26.12 -5.94
C GLU A 218 -29.83 25.64 -6.54
N LYS A 219 -29.85 24.52 -7.27
CA LYS A 219 -31.09 23.86 -7.74
C LYS A 219 -32.01 23.49 -6.56
N LYS A 220 -31.49 22.76 -5.56
CA LYS A 220 -32.23 22.31 -4.37
C LYS A 220 -32.80 23.52 -3.57
N TRP A 221 -32.06 24.63 -3.51
CA TRP A 221 -32.43 25.86 -2.80
C TRP A 221 -33.46 26.71 -3.55
N GLU A 222 -33.30 26.90 -4.87
CA GLU A 222 -34.28 27.60 -5.72
C GLU A 222 -35.61 26.85 -5.77
N MET A 223 -35.58 25.52 -5.87
CA MET A 223 -36.76 24.67 -5.70
C MET A 223 -37.34 24.78 -4.28
N GLY A 224 -36.48 24.90 -3.26
CA GLY A 224 -36.87 24.95 -1.84
C GLY A 224 -37.10 23.58 -1.23
N THR A 225 -36.41 22.57 -1.77
CA THR A 225 -36.47 21.17 -1.36
C THR A 225 -35.22 20.74 -0.58
N PHE A 226 -34.44 21.71 -0.07
CA PHE A 226 -33.24 21.44 0.70
C PHE A 226 -33.58 20.95 2.13
N PRO A 227 -33.01 19.83 2.61
CA PRO A 227 -33.28 19.30 3.95
C PRO A 227 -33.00 20.31 5.08
N GLY A 228 -33.75 20.22 6.18
CA GLY A 228 -33.62 21.14 7.33
C GLY A 228 -34.02 22.60 7.09
N TRP A 229 -34.20 23.02 5.84
CA TRP A 229 -34.54 24.40 5.44
C TRP A 229 -35.80 24.47 4.58
N PRO A 230 -36.98 24.08 5.12
CA PRO A 230 -38.24 24.30 4.41
C PRO A 230 -38.40 25.80 4.12
N LYS A 231 -38.77 26.13 2.88
CA LYS A 231 -39.29 27.47 2.56
C LYS A 231 -40.38 27.81 3.56
N GLU A 232 -40.35 29.01 4.13
CA GLU A 232 -41.44 29.49 4.97
C GLU A 232 -42.72 29.57 4.12
N THR A 233 -43.56 28.54 4.20
CA THR A 233 -44.94 28.54 3.71
C THR A 233 -45.62 29.71 4.39
N SER A 234 -45.67 30.83 3.67
CA SER A 234 -46.01 32.14 4.22
C SER A 234 -47.40 32.03 4.82
N SER A 235 -47.49 32.02 6.15
CA SER A 235 -48.68 31.52 6.84
C SER A 235 -49.92 32.24 6.33
N ALA A 236 -50.74 31.53 5.57
CA ALA A 236 -51.91 32.11 4.92
C ALA A 236 -52.84 32.76 5.97
N LEU A 237 -52.79 32.24 7.19
CA LEU A 237 -53.54 32.71 8.36
C LEU A 237 -53.06 34.05 8.96
N THR A 238 -51.84 34.52 8.65
CA THR A 238 -51.30 35.78 9.24
C THR A 238 -51.26 36.97 8.28
N HIS A 239 -51.41 36.75 6.97
CA HIS A 239 -51.39 37.82 5.96
C HIS A 239 -52.67 37.89 5.09
N ALA A 240 -53.45 36.82 4.95
CA ALA A 240 -54.71 36.88 4.21
C ALA A 240 -55.83 37.50 5.08
N GLY A 241 -55.82 38.83 5.20
CA GLY A 241 -57.01 39.56 5.62
C GLY A 241 -58.15 39.32 4.62
N ALA A 242 -59.38 39.18 5.10
CA ALA A 242 -60.54 39.03 4.22
C ALA A 242 -60.82 40.35 3.48
N HIS A 243 -60.85 40.30 2.15
CA HIS A 243 -61.19 41.47 1.33
C HIS A 243 -62.65 41.89 1.59
N LEU A 244 -62.86 43.12 2.05
CA LEU A 244 -64.18 43.71 2.23
C LEU A 244 -64.52 44.55 0.99
N ASP A 245 -65.63 44.26 0.32
CA ASP A 245 -66.11 45.16 -0.72
C ASP A 245 -66.63 46.46 -0.11
N LEU A 246 -66.02 47.57 -0.50
CA LEU A 246 -66.38 48.91 -0.03
C LEU A 246 -67.51 49.52 -0.87
N SER A 247 -67.92 48.91 -1.99
CA SER A 247 -68.98 49.44 -2.88
C SER A 247 -70.30 49.67 -2.11
N ALA A 248 -70.68 48.70 -1.28
CA ALA A 248 -71.95 48.64 -0.54
C ALA A 248 -72.10 49.67 0.59
N PHE A 249 -71.02 50.29 1.07
CA PHE A 249 -71.04 51.21 2.21
C PHE A 249 -71.09 52.67 1.76
N SER A 250 -72.10 53.42 2.20
CA SER A 250 -72.31 54.83 1.85
C SER A 250 -71.37 55.76 2.63
N SER A 251 -70.98 55.38 3.85
CA SER A 251 -70.16 56.19 4.76
C SER A 251 -69.16 55.37 5.57
N TRP A 252 -68.31 56.05 6.36
CA TRP A 252 -67.33 55.38 7.24
C TRP A 252 -67.96 54.94 8.58
N GLU A 253 -69.04 55.59 9.00
CA GLU A 253 -69.84 55.23 10.18
C GLU A 253 -70.53 53.86 10.01
N GLU A 254 -70.97 53.52 8.78
CA GLU A 254 -71.46 52.17 8.46
C GLU A 254 -70.34 51.11 8.52
N LEU A 255 -69.13 51.46 8.08
CA LEU A 255 -67.96 50.57 8.25
C LEU A 255 -67.56 50.42 9.73
N ALA A 256 -67.74 51.46 10.54
CA ALA A 256 -67.51 51.41 11.98
C ALA A 256 -68.42 50.37 12.66
N SER A 257 -69.67 50.23 12.24
CA SER A 257 -70.59 49.25 12.84
C SER A 257 -70.22 47.77 12.59
N LEU A 258 -69.30 47.49 11.66
CA LEU A 258 -68.78 46.13 11.41
C LEU A 258 -67.86 45.61 12.53
N GLY A 259 -67.41 46.49 13.44
CA GLY A 259 -66.58 46.14 14.58
C GLY A 259 -65.09 46.01 14.29
N LEU A 260 -64.31 45.96 15.38
CA LEU A 260 -62.86 46.15 15.35
C LEU A 260 -62.12 45.11 14.51
N ASP A 261 -62.54 43.85 14.55
CA ASP A 261 -61.84 42.74 13.88
C ASP A 261 -62.15 42.63 12.38
N ARG A 262 -63.35 43.03 11.93
CA ARG A 262 -63.66 43.17 10.50
C ARG A 262 -62.88 44.31 9.87
N LEU A 263 -62.77 45.45 10.55
CA LEU A 263 -61.92 46.57 10.11
C LEU A 263 -60.43 46.20 10.13
N LYS A 264 -59.96 45.50 11.16
CA LYS A 264 -58.58 45.02 11.27
C LYS A 264 -58.23 44.05 10.12
N SER A 265 -59.09 43.06 9.86
CA SER A 265 -58.87 42.10 8.77
C SER A 265 -58.93 42.74 7.38
N ALA A 266 -59.87 43.65 7.12
CA ALA A 266 -59.93 44.38 5.86
C ALA A 266 -58.71 45.32 5.64
N LEU A 267 -58.21 45.99 6.68
CA LEU A 267 -56.98 46.79 6.60
C LEU A 267 -55.73 45.91 6.38
N LEU A 268 -55.66 44.73 7.01
CA LEU A 268 -54.58 43.76 6.75
C LEU A 268 -54.62 43.25 5.30
N ALA A 269 -55.80 43.00 4.73
CA ALA A 269 -55.97 42.57 3.34
C ALA A 269 -55.36 43.54 2.32
N LEU A 270 -55.36 44.84 2.65
CA LEU A 270 -54.83 45.92 1.83
C LEU A 270 -53.40 46.36 2.23
N GLY A 271 -52.76 45.68 3.19
CA GLY A 271 -51.42 46.02 3.68
C GLY A 271 -51.32 47.33 4.47
N LEU A 272 -52.46 47.86 4.96
CA LEU A 272 -52.55 49.18 5.59
C LEU A 272 -52.35 49.13 7.11
N LYS A 273 -51.97 50.26 7.70
CA LYS A 273 -51.80 50.39 9.15
C LYS A 273 -53.11 50.09 9.91
N CYS A 274 -53.09 49.09 10.79
CA CYS A 274 -54.23 48.70 11.64
C CYS A 274 -54.27 49.39 13.02
N GLY A 275 -53.37 50.34 13.30
CA GLY A 275 -53.35 51.10 14.55
C GLY A 275 -54.48 52.15 14.62
N GLY A 276 -54.67 52.72 15.81
CA GLY A 276 -55.66 53.78 16.03
C GLY A 276 -57.03 53.29 16.53
N THR A 277 -57.95 54.24 16.69
CA THR A 277 -59.34 54.00 17.14
C THR A 277 -60.14 53.19 16.11
N LEU A 278 -61.35 52.75 16.47
CA LEU A 278 -62.25 52.07 15.56
C LEU A 278 -62.69 52.99 14.40
N GLU A 279 -62.94 54.26 14.70
CA GLU A 279 -63.31 55.30 13.73
C GLU A 279 -62.16 55.60 12.76
N GLU A 280 -60.94 55.80 13.26
CA GLU A 280 -59.73 56.01 12.44
C GLU A 280 -59.45 54.84 11.50
N ARG A 281 -59.77 53.60 11.90
CA ARG A 281 -59.66 52.41 11.04
C ARG A 281 -60.73 52.41 9.95
N ALA A 282 -61.98 52.73 10.30
CA ALA A 282 -63.08 52.81 9.34
C ALA A 282 -62.85 53.91 8.30
N GLN A 283 -62.43 55.10 8.73
CA GLN A 283 -62.06 56.22 7.84
C GLN A 283 -60.88 55.86 6.94
N ARG A 284 -59.82 55.22 7.48
CA ARG A 284 -58.66 54.79 6.70
C ARG A 284 -59.03 53.74 5.65
N LEU A 285 -59.90 52.80 6.00
CA LEU A 285 -60.42 51.81 5.06
C LEU A 285 -61.31 52.47 4.00
N PHE A 286 -62.24 53.34 4.39
CA PHE A 286 -63.09 54.09 3.46
C PHE A 286 -62.29 54.96 2.48
N SER A 287 -61.15 55.51 2.92
CA SER A 287 -60.28 56.37 2.10
C SER A 287 -59.69 55.68 0.85
N THR A 288 -59.76 54.34 0.78
CA THR A 288 -59.33 53.54 -0.39
C THR A 288 -60.46 53.29 -1.40
N LYS A 289 -61.74 53.54 -1.04
CA LYS A 289 -62.88 53.30 -1.92
C LYS A 289 -62.71 54.05 -3.24
N GLY A 290 -62.68 53.30 -4.35
CA GLY A 290 -62.53 53.85 -5.71
C GLY A 290 -61.11 54.25 -6.11
N LYS A 291 -60.06 53.87 -5.35
CA LYS A 291 -58.65 54.10 -5.71
C LYS A 291 -57.92 52.78 -5.95
N SER A 292 -56.98 52.76 -6.89
CA SER A 292 -55.98 51.69 -6.96
C SER A 292 -55.01 51.79 -5.78
N LEU A 293 -54.38 50.66 -5.41
CA LEU A 293 -53.38 50.62 -4.33
C LEU A 293 -52.19 51.55 -4.60
N GLU A 294 -51.84 51.75 -5.87
CA GLU A 294 -50.77 52.64 -6.33
C GLU A 294 -51.10 54.13 -6.15
N ALA A 295 -52.38 54.48 -6.05
CA ALA A 295 -52.87 55.85 -5.84
C ALA A 295 -53.11 56.19 -4.36
N LEU A 296 -52.65 55.34 -3.44
CA LEU A 296 -52.69 55.58 -1.99
C LEU A 296 -51.36 56.17 -1.50
N ASP A 297 -51.42 57.05 -0.51
CA ASP A 297 -50.24 57.62 0.13
C ASP A 297 -49.35 56.51 0.73
N PRO A 298 -48.05 56.40 0.34
CA PRO A 298 -47.09 55.47 0.94
C PRO A 298 -47.00 55.52 2.47
N SER A 299 -47.39 56.64 3.10
CA SER A 299 -47.46 56.75 4.56
C SER A 299 -48.56 55.89 5.22
N LEU A 300 -49.60 55.48 4.49
CA LEU A 300 -50.74 54.71 5.04
C LEU A 300 -50.45 53.21 5.17
N PHE A 301 -49.49 52.70 4.38
CA PHE A 301 -49.09 51.29 4.40
C PHE A 301 -48.31 50.94 5.68
N ALA A 302 -48.42 49.67 6.09
CA ALA A 302 -47.65 49.14 7.20
C ALA A 302 -46.18 48.96 6.78
N LYS A 303 -45.27 49.78 7.33
CA LYS A 303 -43.82 49.57 7.19
C LYS A 303 -43.46 48.20 7.80
N ASN A 304 -43.25 47.19 6.96
CA ASN A 304 -42.93 45.84 7.40
C ASN A 304 -41.50 45.80 8.01
N PRO A 305 -41.33 45.69 9.34
CA PRO A 305 -40.02 45.88 9.97
C PRO A 305 -39.02 44.78 9.61
N LYS A 306 -39.52 43.58 9.28
CA LYS A 306 -38.67 42.45 8.88
C LYS A 306 -37.95 42.70 7.54
N ALA A 307 -38.48 43.50 6.62
CA ALA A 307 -38.02 43.54 5.22
C ALA A 307 -36.50 43.79 5.04
N LYS A 308 -35.87 44.62 5.88
CA LYS A 308 -34.44 44.96 5.76
C LYS A 308 -33.51 44.05 6.59
N GLY A 309 -34.01 43.45 7.67
CA GLY A 309 -33.28 42.41 8.41
C GLY A 309 -33.33 41.07 7.68
N SER A 310 -34.54 40.68 7.27
CA SER A 310 -34.86 39.42 6.59
C SER A 310 -33.95 39.14 5.41
N LYS A 311 -33.54 40.12 4.57
CA LYS A 311 -32.63 39.81 3.47
C LYS A 311 -31.27 39.31 3.98
N ARG A 312 -30.70 39.97 5.00
CA ARG A 312 -29.42 39.56 5.63
C ARG A 312 -29.57 38.25 6.42
N ASP A 313 -30.72 38.04 7.05
CA ASP A 313 -31.02 36.77 7.72
C ASP A 313 -31.19 35.62 6.71
N THR A 314 -31.84 35.84 5.56
CA THR A 314 -31.96 34.85 4.47
C THR A 314 -30.61 34.55 3.83
N GLU A 315 -29.76 35.57 3.66
CA GLU A 315 -28.38 35.44 3.16
C GLU A 315 -27.53 34.58 4.12
N ARG A 316 -27.44 34.96 5.41
CA ARG A 316 -26.77 34.16 6.45
C ARG A 316 -27.31 32.72 6.53
N ASN A 317 -28.62 32.55 6.36
CA ASN A 317 -29.24 31.22 6.37
C ASN A 317 -28.90 30.41 5.11
N LYS A 318 -28.70 31.05 3.93
CA LYS A 318 -28.16 30.38 2.73
C LYS A 318 -26.72 29.94 3.00
N ASP A 319 -25.89 30.77 3.63
CA ASP A 319 -24.51 30.39 4.01
C ASP A 319 -24.51 29.10 4.86
N VAL A 320 -25.32 29.06 5.92
CA VAL A 320 -25.37 27.89 6.83
C VAL A 320 -25.94 26.66 6.12
N ALA A 321 -26.98 26.81 5.29
CA ALA A 321 -27.48 25.71 4.47
C ALA A 321 -26.45 25.19 3.46
N PHE A 322 -25.56 26.05 2.95
CA PHE A 322 -24.47 25.65 2.05
C PHE A 322 -23.33 24.94 2.78
N LEU A 323 -23.01 25.32 4.03
CA LEU A 323 -22.09 24.56 4.88
C LEU A 323 -22.64 23.15 5.15
N GLU A 324 -23.93 23.04 5.49
CA GLU A 324 -24.61 21.75 5.67
C GLU A 324 -24.61 20.91 4.38
N ALA A 325 -24.82 21.55 3.21
CA ALA A 325 -24.78 20.89 1.91
C ALA A 325 -23.41 20.25 1.62
N GLN A 326 -22.32 20.95 1.94
CA GLN A 326 -20.96 20.43 1.77
C GLN A 326 -20.69 19.28 2.75
N ILE A 327 -21.06 19.42 4.02
CA ILE A 327 -20.86 18.37 5.04
C ILE A 327 -21.59 17.08 4.64
N TYR A 328 -22.82 17.16 4.12
CA TYR A 328 -23.53 15.95 3.64
C TYR A 328 -22.73 15.20 2.58
N GLU A 329 -22.18 15.89 1.56
CA GLU A 329 -21.51 15.22 0.45
C GLU A 329 -20.08 14.76 0.82
N TYR A 330 -19.35 15.48 1.68
CA TYR A 330 -18.09 14.97 2.27
C TYR A 330 -18.32 13.75 3.17
N VAL A 331 -19.38 13.71 3.98
CA VAL A 331 -19.72 12.54 4.80
C VAL A 331 -20.19 11.34 3.96
N GLU A 332 -20.81 11.58 2.80
CA GLU A 332 -21.09 10.51 1.82
C GLU A 332 -19.78 9.95 1.23
N ILE A 333 -18.82 10.81 0.89
CA ILE A 333 -17.49 10.42 0.39
C ILE A 333 -16.65 9.69 1.45
N LEU A 334 -16.82 10.00 2.73
CA LEU A 334 -16.12 9.40 3.88
C LEU A 334 -16.97 8.36 4.63
N GLY A 335 -18.05 7.85 4.01
CA GLY A 335 -19.01 6.96 4.67
C GLY A 335 -18.41 5.64 5.19
N GLU A 336 -17.35 5.14 4.54
CA GLU A 336 -16.58 3.97 4.96
C GLU A 336 -15.74 4.27 6.22
N GLN A 337 -14.91 5.30 6.17
CA GLN A 337 -14.09 5.75 7.31
C GLN A 337 -14.97 6.06 8.53
N ARG A 338 -16.16 6.65 8.32
CA ARG A 338 -17.15 6.89 9.37
C ARG A 338 -17.65 5.60 10.03
N GLN A 339 -17.98 4.57 9.23
CA GLN A 339 -18.43 3.27 9.77
C GLN A 339 -17.30 2.59 10.55
N LEU A 340 -16.08 2.57 9.99
CA LEU A 340 -14.89 2.04 10.64
C LEU A 340 -14.60 2.75 11.97
N THR A 341 -14.74 4.08 12.01
CA THR A 341 -14.56 4.88 13.24
C THR A 341 -15.61 4.52 14.30
N HIS A 342 -16.87 4.41 13.91
CA HIS A 342 -17.95 4.03 14.83
C HIS A 342 -17.74 2.62 15.41
N GLU A 343 -17.33 1.65 14.59
CA GLU A 343 -16.97 0.30 15.04
C GLU A 343 -15.71 0.29 15.92
N ASN A 344 -14.69 1.11 15.60
CA ASN A 344 -13.48 1.28 16.40
C ASN A 344 -13.79 1.82 17.80
N VAL A 345 -14.63 2.84 17.89
CA VAL A 345 -15.06 3.44 19.18
C VAL A 345 -15.91 2.45 19.97
N GLN A 346 -16.82 1.69 19.33
CA GLN A 346 -17.57 0.64 20.03
C GLN A 346 -16.64 -0.47 20.57
N ARG A 347 -15.58 -0.83 19.83
CA ARG A 347 -14.56 -1.81 20.28
C ARG A 347 -13.74 -1.27 21.44
N LYS A 348 -13.11 -0.08 21.30
CA LYS A 348 -12.34 0.61 22.35
C LYS A 348 -13.18 0.80 23.62
N GLN A 349 -14.49 1.02 23.50
CA GLN A 349 -15.42 1.20 24.64
C GLN A 349 -15.84 -0.12 25.33
N ALA A 350 -15.81 -1.26 24.63
CA ALA A 350 -16.21 -2.56 25.17
C ALA A 350 -15.07 -3.33 25.88
N ARG A 351 -13.81 -3.01 25.53
CA ARG A 351 -12.58 -3.57 26.15
C ARG A 351 -12.43 -3.21 27.63
N THR A 352 -11.74 -4.07 28.38
CA THR A 352 -11.20 -3.76 29.71
C THR A 352 -9.98 -2.81 29.62
N GLY A 353 -9.35 -2.49 30.75
CA GLY A 353 -8.18 -1.58 30.79
C GLY A 353 -6.96 -2.17 30.08
N GLU A 354 -6.55 -3.38 30.51
CA GLU A 354 -5.40 -4.11 29.95
C GLU A 354 -5.59 -4.35 28.44
N GLU A 355 -6.77 -4.84 28.02
CA GLU A 355 -7.12 -5.04 26.60
C GLU A 355 -7.13 -3.74 25.77
N ARG A 356 -7.23 -2.55 26.38
CA ARG A 356 -7.16 -1.27 25.67
C ARG A 356 -5.71 -0.80 25.55
N GLU A 357 -4.94 -0.89 26.62
CA GLU A 357 -3.50 -0.57 26.61
C GLU A 357 -2.77 -1.43 25.56
N GLU A 358 -3.13 -2.72 25.44
CA GLU A 358 -2.64 -3.61 24.37
C GLU A 358 -3.05 -3.17 22.94
N GLU A 359 -4.28 -2.68 22.71
CA GLU A 359 -4.71 -2.17 21.39
C GLU A 359 -4.06 -0.82 21.03
N GLU A 360 -3.70 -0.02 22.03
CA GLU A 360 -2.98 1.24 21.85
C GLU A 360 -1.51 1.00 21.47
N GLU A 361 -0.84 0.03 22.12
CA GLU A 361 0.52 -0.40 21.76
C GLU A 361 0.56 -1.18 20.42
N GLU A 362 -0.49 -1.96 20.09
CA GLU A 362 -0.64 -2.62 18.78
C GLU A 362 -0.87 -1.59 17.65
N GLN A 363 -1.68 -0.54 17.86
CA GLN A 363 -1.89 0.53 16.86
C GLN A 363 -0.61 1.34 16.59
N ILE A 364 0.18 1.63 17.63
CA ILE A 364 1.47 2.31 17.48
C ILE A 364 2.46 1.42 16.71
N SER A 365 2.54 0.12 17.02
CA SER A 365 3.49 -0.80 16.37
C SER A 365 3.09 -1.25 14.95
N GLU A 366 1.79 -1.41 14.64
CA GLU A 366 1.26 -1.58 13.27
C GLU A 366 1.71 -0.39 12.38
N SER A 367 1.78 0.82 12.94
CA SER A 367 2.22 2.03 12.22
C SER A 367 3.75 2.12 11.96
N GLU A 368 4.58 1.35 12.66
CA GLU A 368 6.05 1.38 12.52
C GLU A 368 6.69 0.14 11.86
N SER A 369 5.98 -1.01 11.70
CA SER A 369 6.68 -2.30 11.51
C SER A 369 6.14 -3.35 10.51
N GLU A 370 5.22 -3.02 9.58
CA GLU A 370 4.65 -4.02 8.65
C GLU A 370 5.61 -4.62 7.58
N ASP A 371 6.79 -4.03 7.33
CA ASP A 371 7.57 -4.26 6.09
C ASP A 371 8.42 -5.55 5.99
N GLU A 372 8.78 -6.26 7.09
CA GLU A 372 9.82 -7.32 7.01
C GLU A 372 9.36 -8.81 7.08
N GLU A 373 8.24 -9.19 7.71
CA GLU A 373 8.04 -10.61 8.09
C GLU A 373 7.17 -11.49 7.14
N ASN A 374 6.35 -10.95 6.23
CA ASN A 374 5.27 -11.73 5.59
C ASN A 374 5.34 -12.01 4.07
N GLU A 375 6.43 -11.67 3.36
CA GLU A 375 6.67 -12.27 2.03
C GLU A 375 7.21 -13.71 2.15
N ILE A 376 6.35 -14.71 2.00
CA ILE A 376 6.78 -16.13 1.91
C ILE A 376 7.45 -16.39 0.55
N ILE A 377 8.74 -16.02 0.45
CA ILE A 377 9.56 -16.17 -0.75
C ILE A 377 9.56 -17.62 -1.25
N TYR A 378 8.99 -17.83 -2.43
CA TYR A 378 8.83 -19.16 -3.04
C TYR A 378 10.20 -19.81 -3.33
N ASN A 379 10.61 -20.74 -2.47
CA ASN A 379 11.91 -21.43 -2.51
C ASN A 379 11.76 -22.92 -2.91
N PRO A 380 11.43 -23.24 -4.18
CA PRO A 380 11.06 -24.60 -4.62
C PRO A 380 12.21 -25.63 -4.59
N LYS A 381 13.38 -25.27 -4.03
CA LYS A 381 14.54 -26.14 -3.88
C LYS A 381 15.14 -26.14 -2.47
N ASN A 382 14.55 -25.42 -1.51
CA ASN A 382 15.02 -25.29 -0.12
C ASN A 382 16.53 -24.99 0.00
N LEU A 383 17.03 -24.09 -0.85
CA LEU A 383 18.38 -23.54 -0.68
C LEU A 383 18.38 -22.56 0.50
N PRO A 384 19.49 -22.43 1.25
CA PRO A 384 19.63 -21.37 2.24
C PRO A 384 19.42 -20.01 1.59
N LEU A 385 18.76 -19.11 2.31
CA LEU A 385 18.62 -17.71 1.92
C LEU A 385 19.96 -16.99 2.11
N GLY A 386 20.20 -15.94 1.31
CA GLY A 386 21.35 -15.07 1.45
C GLY A 386 21.19 -14.07 2.60
N TRP A 387 22.11 -13.11 2.64
CA TRP A 387 21.97 -11.91 3.48
C TRP A 387 21.02 -10.87 2.84
N ASP A 388 20.50 -11.17 1.65
CA ASP A 388 19.59 -10.39 0.81
C ASP A 388 18.16 -10.99 0.79
N GLY A 389 17.85 -11.87 1.74
CA GLY A 389 16.58 -12.61 1.84
C GLY A 389 16.33 -13.66 0.74
N LYS A 390 17.11 -13.67 -0.35
CA LYS A 390 16.80 -14.43 -1.57
C LYS A 390 17.50 -15.80 -1.59
N PRO A 391 16.96 -16.83 -2.27
CA PRO A 391 17.60 -18.14 -2.35
C PRO A 391 18.97 -18.08 -3.04
N ILE A 392 20.04 -18.45 -2.34
CA ILE A 392 21.42 -18.35 -2.85
C ILE A 392 21.56 -19.06 -4.21
N PRO A 393 22.21 -18.44 -5.23
CA PRO A 393 22.40 -19.07 -6.54
C PRO A 393 23.01 -20.47 -6.47
N TYR A 394 22.44 -21.43 -7.21
CA TYR A 394 22.77 -22.86 -7.11
C TYR A 394 24.26 -23.19 -7.34
N TRP A 395 24.94 -22.41 -8.18
CA TRP A 395 26.39 -22.55 -8.41
C TRP A 395 27.20 -22.11 -7.18
N LEU A 396 26.79 -21.04 -6.50
CA LEU A 396 27.43 -20.49 -5.30
C LEU A 396 27.19 -21.41 -4.08
N TYR A 397 25.98 -21.97 -3.99
CA TYR A 397 25.61 -23.02 -3.02
C TYR A 397 26.53 -24.25 -3.12
N LYS A 398 26.89 -24.68 -4.33
CA LYS A 398 27.90 -25.75 -4.55
C LYS A 398 29.33 -25.27 -4.33
N LEU A 399 29.70 -24.07 -4.78
CA LEU A 399 31.06 -23.53 -4.67
C LEU A 399 31.54 -23.42 -3.21
N HIS A 400 30.65 -22.98 -2.31
CA HIS A 400 30.93 -22.93 -0.87
C HIS A 400 30.60 -24.22 -0.11
N GLY A 401 30.21 -25.29 -0.81
CA GLY A 401 29.97 -26.61 -0.23
C GLY A 401 28.76 -26.71 0.72
N LEU A 402 27.81 -25.76 0.66
CA LEU A 402 26.60 -25.78 1.51
C LEU A 402 25.66 -26.96 1.18
N ASN A 403 25.90 -27.64 0.06
CA ASN A 403 25.29 -28.92 -0.30
C ASN A 403 25.89 -30.15 0.43
N ILE A 404 26.88 -29.96 1.29
CA ILE A 404 27.52 -31.04 2.07
C ILE A 404 27.04 -30.91 3.52
N ASN A 405 26.35 -31.94 4.01
CA ASN A 405 25.86 -32.02 5.38
C ASN A 405 26.93 -32.61 6.30
N TYR A 406 27.18 -31.95 7.44
CA TYR A 406 28.08 -32.42 8.49
C TYR A 406 27.31 -32.54 9.81
N ASN A 407 27.42 -33.67 10.51
CA ASN A 407 26.72 -33.90 11.77
C ASN A 407 27.67 -33.77 12.97
N CYS A 408 27.19 -33.21 14.08
CA CYS A 408 27.91 -33.22 15.36
C CYS A 408 27.10 -33.97 16.42
N GLU A 409 27.62 -35.10 16.90
CA GLU A 409 26.98 -35.94 17.93
C GLU A 409 26.81 -35.17 19.24
N ILE A 410 27.86 -34.47 19.68
CA ILE A 410 27.91 -33.62 20.89
C ILE A 410 26.82 -32.53 20.89
N CYS A 411 26.30 -32.13 19.71
CA CYS A 411 25.20 -31.18 19.57
C CYS A 411 23.80 -31.84 19.48
N GLY A 412 23.67 -33.13 19.84
CA GLY A 412 22.45 -33.92 19.65
C GLY A 412 22.30 -34.47 18.23
N ASN A 413 23.41 -34.88 17.59
CA ASN A 413 23.49 -35.30 16.18
C ASN A 413 22.96 -34.24 15.19
N TYR A 414 23.12 -32.96 15.52
CA TYR A 414 22.60 -31.84 14.71
C TYR A 414 23.41 -31.68 13.41
N THR A 415 22.70 -31.48 12.29
CA THR A 415 23.28 -31.32 10.95
C THR A 415 23.53 -29.85 10.60
N TYR A 416 24.77 -29.52 10.27
CA TYR A 416 25.20 -28.23 9.72
C TYR A 416 25.41 -28.33 8.21
N ARG A 417 24.99 -27.30 7.46
CA ARG A 417 25.20 -27.20 6.01
C ARG A 417 26.53 -26.50 5.69
N GLY A 418 27.48 -27.26 5.17
CA GLY A 418 28.76 -26.79 4.62
C GLY A 418 29.91 -26.63 5.62
N PRO A 419 31.17 -26.73 5.16
CA PRO A 419 32.34 -26.81 6.04
C PRO A 419 32.55 -25.57 6.92
N LYS A 420 32.28 -24.37 6.41
CA LYS A 420 32.51 -23.10 7.14
C LYS A 420 31.55 -22.94 8.33
N ALA A 421 30.29 -23.33 8.18
CA ALA A 421 29.34 -23.37 9.29
C ALA A 421 29.76 -24.45 10.32
N PHE A 422 30.16 -25.62 9.82
CA PHE A 422 30.65 -26.71 10.68
C PHE A 422 31.95 -26.38 11.43
N GLN A 423 32.82 -25.51 10.90
CA GLN A 423 34.00 -25.04 11.66
C GLN A 423 33.64 -23.96 12.69
N ARG A 424 32.66 -23.11 12.42
CA ARG A 424 32.22 -22.07 13.38
C ARG A 424 31.49 -22.68 14.59
N HIS A 425 30.73 -23.75 14.40
CA HIS A 425 29.86 -24.32 15.44
C HIS A 425 30.59 -24.77 16.72
N PHE A 426 31.87 -25.15 16.65
CA PHE A 426 32.69 -25.50 17.82
C PHE A 426 32.82 -24.36 18.85
N ALA A 427 32.72 -23.10 18.39
CA ALA A 427 32.71 -21.90 19.23
C ALA A 427 31.29 -21.40 19.56
N GLU A 428 30.24 -21.96 18.93
CA GLU A 428 28.86 -21.55 19.15
C GLU A 428 28.29 -22.16 20.45
N TRP A 429 27.31 -21.46 21.05
CA TRP A 429 26.78 -21.79 22.38
C TRP A 429 26.28 -23.24 22.50
N ARG A 430 25.65 -23.80 21.45
CA ARG A 430 25.11 -25.17 21.44
C ARG A 430 26.20 -26.22 21.66
N HIS A 431 27.35 -26.09 20.98
CA HIS A 431 28.47 -27.01 21.16
C HIS A 431 29.15 -26.81 22.53
N ALA A 432 29.34 -25.54 22.94
CA ALA A 432 29.89 -25.21 24.25
C ALA A 432 29.00 -25.73 25.42
N HIS A 433 27.68 -25.78 25.23
CA HIS A 433 26.74 -26.37 26.17
C HIS A 433 26.83 -27.90 26.20
N GLY A 434 26.86 -28.57 25.04
CA GLY A 434 27.06 -30.03 24.95
C GLY A 434 28.35 -30.48 25.65
N MET A 435 29.47 -29.80 25.38
CA MET A 435 30.75 -30.05 26.06
C MET A 435 30.67 -29.83 27.58
N ARG A 436 29.91 -28.82 28.04
CA ARG A 436 29.66 -28.58 29.47
C ARG A 436 28.84 -29.70 30.11
N CYS A 437 27.83 -30.24 29.43
CA CYS A 437 27.06 -31.40 29.89
C CYS A 437 27.92 -32.66 30.03
N LEU A 438 28.93 -32.82 29.17
CA LEU A 438 29.95 -33.89 29.27
C LEU A 438 31.02 -33.64 30.35
N GLY A 439 30.99 -32.48 31.03
CA GLY A 439 32.01 -32.11 32.02
C GLY A 439 33.39 -31.77 31.41
N ILE A 440 33.43 -31.42 30.12
CA ILE A 440 34.65 -31.12 29.36
C ILE A 440 34.76 -29.60 29.15
N PRO A 441 35.90 -28.96 29.47
CA PRO A 441 36.08 -27.52 29.22
C PRO A 441 36.27 -27.27 27.72
N ASN A 442 35.33 -26.55 27.08
CA ASN A 442 35.46 -26.17 25.68
C ASN A 442 36.71 -25.29 25.48
N THR A 443 37.71 -25.86 24.81
CA THR A 443 39.04 -25.31 24.58
C THR A 443 39.56 -25.80 23.24
N ALA A 444 40.50 -25.07 22.63
CA ALA A 444 40.98 -25.35 21.27
C ALA A 444 41.52 -26.79 21.04
N HIS A 445 41.88 -27.52 22.10
CA HIS A 445 42.25 -28.94 22.03
C HIS A 445 41.13 -29.85 21.52
N PHE A 446 39.85 -29.44 21.60
CA PHE A 446 38.68 -30.20 21.17
C PHE A 446 38.10 -29.73 19.82
N ALA A 447 38.79 -28.81 19.12
CA ALA A 447 38.38 -28.40 17.79
C ALA A 447 38.37 -29.60 16.81
N ASN A 448 37.34 -29.69 15.97
CA ASN A 448 37.06 -30.82 15.08
C ASN A 448 36.70 -32.16 15.77
N VAL A 449 36.57 -32.23 17.10
CA VAL A 449 36.10 -33.44 17.79
C VAL A 449 34.57 -33.45 17.78
N THR A 450 33.97 -34.42 17.09
CA THR A 450 32.52 -34.46 16.83
C THR A 450 31.79 -35.58 17.55
N GLN A 451 32.50 -36.66 17.90
CA GLN A 451 31.98 -37.81 18.61
C GLN A 451 32.17 -37.66 20.13
N ILE A 452 31.22 -38.20 20.90
CA ILE A 452 31.24 -38.10 22.37
C ILE A 452 32.35 -38.97 22.96
N GLU A 453 32.55 -40.18 22.42
CA GLU A 453 33.56 -41.14 22.88
C GLU A 453 34.99 -40.60 22.73
N ASP A 454 35.29 -39.96 21.59
CA ASP A 454 36.57 -39.30 21.32
C ASP A 454 36.82 -38.14 22.28
N ALA A 455 35.82 -37.28 22.52
CA ALA A 455 35.94 -36.13 23.40
C ALA A 455 36.26 -36.54 24.85
N VAL A 456 35.56 -37.56 25.38
CA VAL A 456 35.82 -38.11 26.71
C VAL A 456 37.20 -38.77 26.78
N SER A 457 37.58 -39.53 25.76
CA SER A 457 38.89 -40.22 25.67
C SER A 457 40.06 -39.24 25.60
N LEU A 458 39.91 -38.14 24.85
CA LEU A 458 40.90 -37.07 24.76
C LEU A 458 40.98 -36.27 26.07
N TRP A 459 39.84 -35.99 26.72
CA TRP A 459 39.81 -35.31 28.01
C TRP A 459 40.49 -36.14 29.12
N ALA A 460 40.29 -37.46 29.14
CA ALA A 460 40.97 -38.35 30.08
C ALA A 460 42.51 -38.26 29.93
N LYS A 461 43.03 -38.31 28.70
CA LYS A 461 44.47 -38.16 28.40
C LYS A 461 45.01 -36.78 28.82
N LEU A 462 44.32 -35.71 28.44
CA LEU A 462 44.70 -34.33 28.80
C LEU A 462 44.67 -34.09 30.32
N LYS A 463 43.71 -34.70 31.03
CA LYS A 463 43.61 -34.64 32.49
C LYS A 463 44.75 -35.41 33.18
N GLN A 464 45.17 -36.55 32.64
CA GLN A 464 46.33 -37.30 33.14
C GLN A 464 47.64 -36.54 32.90
N GLN A 465 47.84 -35.98 31.70
CA GLN A 465 49.02 -35.16 31.40
C GLN A 465 49.09 -33.93 32.30
N LYS A 466 48.01 -33.15 32.43
CA LYS A 466 47.97 -31.99 33.33
C LYS A 466 48.04 -32.33 34.82
N ALA A 467 47.82 -33.60 35.20
CA ALA A 467 48.03 -34.07 36.57
C ALA A 467 49.49 -34.47 36.85
N SER A 468 50.26 -34.83 35.82
CA SER A 468 51.70 -35.12 35.92
C SER A 468 52.58 -33.88 35.70
N GLU A 469 52.09 -32.87 34.97
CA GLU A 469 52.74 -31.56 34.82
C GLU A 469 52.49 -30.61 36.01
N ARG A 470 51.55 -30.94 36.90
CA ARG A 470 51.17 -30.09 38.03
C ARG A 470 51.95 -30.47 39.30
N TRP A 471 52.94 -29.64 39.63
CA TRP A 471 53.71 -29.74 40.87
C TRP A 471 52.82 -29.91 42.12
N GLN A 472 53.14 -30.89 42.96
CA GLN A 472 52.34 -31.28 44.13
C GLN A 472 53.11 -31.03 45.44
N PRO A 473 53.00 -29.84 46.07
CA PRO A 473 53.81 -29.50 47.25
C PRO A 473 53.76 -30.54 48.38
N ASP A 474 52.60 -31.14 48.64
CA ASP A 474 52.43 -32.18 49.67
C ASP A 474 53.36 -33.41 49.48
N THR A 475 53.78 -33.68 48.24
CA THR A 475 54.55 -34.87 47.83
C THR A 475 55.95 -34.52 47.31
N GLU A 476 56.11 -33.34 46.71
CA GLU A 476 57.28 -32.89 45.94
C GLU A 476 57.99 -31.66 46.56
N GLU A 477 57.45 -31.08 47.64
CA GLU A 477 58.16 -30.09 48.47
C GLU A 477 58.82 -30.83 49.64
N GLU A 478 60.15 -30.81 49.66
CA GLU A 478 60.97 -31.49 50.65
C GLU A 478 61.31 -30.56 51.84
N TYR A 479 61.21 -31.10 53.06
CA TYR A 479 61.51 -30.42 54.31
C TYR A 479 62.53 -31.22 55.11
N GLU A 480 63.58 -30.55 55.59
CA GLU A 480 64.54 -31.14 56.51
C GLU A 480 64.03 -31.07 57.96
N ASP A 481 64.21 -32.15 58.72
CA ASP A 481 64.01 -32.15 60.17
C ASP A 481 65.23 -31.60 60.94
N SER A 482 65.07 -31.38 62.24
CA SER A 482 66.15 -30.90 63.13
C SER A 482 67.31 -31.90 63.33
N SER A 483 67.31 -33.02 62.62
CA SER A 483 68.35 -34.05 62.59
C SER A 483 69.00 -34.18 61.21
N GLY A 484 68.55 -33.41 60.20
CA GLY A 484 69.01 -33.48 58.82
C GLY A 484 68.33 -34.55 57.95
N ASN A 485 67.21 -35.13 58.39
CA ASN A 485 66.45 -36.06 57.56
C ASN A 485 65.53 -35.28 56.60
N VAL A 486 65.67 -35.52 55.30
CA VAL A 486 64.77 -34.99 54.28
C VAL A 486 63.48 -35.84 54.23
N VAL A 487 62.33 -35.20 54.35
CA VAL A 487 60.99 -35.82 54.20
C VAL A 487 60.06 -34.91 53.41
N ASN A 488 59.10 -35.46 52.66
CA ASN A 488 58.12 -34.62 51.98
C ASN A 488 57.23 -33.86 52.97
N LYS A 489 56.68 -32.73 52.53
CA LYS A 489 55.86 -31.82 53.32
C LYS A 489 54.76 -32.51 54.11
N LYS A 490 54.03 -33.44 53.49
CA LYS A 490 52.92 -34.14 54.15
C LYS A 490 53.41 -35.01 55.30
N THR A 491 54.45 -35.81 55.09
CA THR A 491 55.07 -36.59 56.17
C THR A 491 55.67 -35.68 57.25
N TYR A 492 56.29 -34.56 56.88
CA TYR A 492 56.78 -33.58 57.85
C TYR A 492 55.65 -33.00 58.71
N GLU A 493 54.54 -32.57 58.10
CA GLU A 493 53.38 -32.05 58.83
C GLU A 493 52.68 -33.11 59.68
N ASP A 494 52.55 -34.36 59.21
CA ASP A 494 51.95 -35.43 60.01
C ASP A 494 52.84 -35.83 61.20
N LEU A 495 54.17 -35.90 61.03
CA LEU A 495 55.12 -36.11 62.13
C LEU A 495 55.12 -34.91 63.12
N LYS A 496 54.94 -33.68 62.62
CA LYS A 496 54.78 -32.47 63.43
C LYS A 496 53.49 -32.48 64.26
N ARG A 497 52.38 -32.94 63.67
CA ARG A 497 51.06 -33.09 64.32
C ARG A 497 51.07 -34.22 65.35
N GLN A 498 51.79 -35.31 65.08
CA GLN A 498 52.03 -36.42 66.02
C GLN A 498 53.04 -36.07 67.14
N GLY A 499 53.68 -34.89 67.09
CA GLY A 499 54.64 -34.43 68.10
C GLY A 499 56.01 -35.13 68.06
N LEU A 500 56.30 -35.91 67.02
CA LEU A 500 57.54 -36.67 66.87
C LEU A 500 58.74 -35.80 66.47
N LEU A 501 58.48 -34.63 65.88
CA LEU A 501 59.50 -33.61 65.59
C LEU A 501 59.75 -32.71 66.82
N LYS A 502 60.97 -32.78 67.37
CA LYS A 502 61.37 -32.03 68.56
C LYS A 502 61.45 -30.53 68.26
N ARG A 503 60.75 -29.71 69.06
CA ARG A 503 60.83 -28.23 68.98
C ARG A 503 62.19 -27.75 69.51
N SER A 504 63.03 -27.21 68.64
CA SER A 504 64.26 -26.49 69.03
C SER A 504 63.92 -25.13 69.65
N THR A 505 64.00 -25.00 70.97
CA THR A 505 63.68 -23.76 71.70
C THR A 505 64.90 -22.85 71.86
N HIS A 506 65.11 -21.93 70.90
CA HIS A 506 66.06 -20.82 71.06
C HIS A 506 65.43 -19.47 70.62
N PRO A 507 65.33 -18.47 71.51
CA PRO A 507 64.75 -17.17 71.19
C PRO A 507 65.80 -16.05 71.01
N CYS A 508 65.75 -15.31 69.90
CA CYS A 508 66.36 -13.98 69.69
C CYS A 508 65.83 -13.36 68.36
N ARG A 509 65.89 -12.04 68.08
CA ARG A 509 65.77 -10.84 68.93
C ARG A 509 65.62 -9.58 68.04
N ASP A 510 64.84 -8.60 68.48
CA ASP A 510 64.76 -7.15 68.15
C ASP A 510 65.27 -6.59 66.78
N HIS A 511 64.34 -5.91 66.07
CA HIS A 511 64.49 -4.69 65.24
C HIS A 511 65.77 -4.37 64.41
N SER A 512 65.59 -4.08 63.11
CA SER A 512 66.30 -3.03 62.34
C SER A 512 65.56 -2.66 61.04
N SER A 513 66.04 -1.65 60.29
CA SER A 513 65.28 -0.83 59.31
C SER A 513 65.85 -0.89 57.86
N PRO A 514 65.21 -0.26 56.82
CA PRO A 514 65.38 -0.59 55.37
C PRO A 514 66.42 0.31 54.62
N PRO A 515 66.58 0.32 53.27
CA PRO A 515 65.92 -0.41 52.16
C PRO A 515 66.89 -1.36 51.38
N PRO A 516 67.24 -1.31 50.05
CA PRO A 516 67.13 -0.28 48.98
C PRO A 516 66.41 -0.74 47.67
N LEU A 517 66.80 -0.13 46.52
CA LEU A 517 66.40 -0.30 45.10
C LEU A 517 67.10 -1.56 44.46
N HIS A 518 66.86 -2.07 43.24
CA HIS A 518 66.40 -1.62 41.90
C HIS A 518 65.89 -2.88 41.09
N LEU A 519 65.32 -2.90 39.87
CA LEU A 519 65.06 -1.94 38.78
C LEU A 519 63.72 -2.26 38.05
N GLU A 520 63.25 -1.34 37.19
CA GLU A 520 62.06 -1.39 36.31
C GLU A 520 62.10 -2.50 35.22
N LYS A 521 61.05 -2.81 34.44
CA LYS A 521 59.90 -2.03 33.90
C LYS A 521 58.62 -2.91 33.86
N ARG A 522 57.40 -2.45 34.19
CA ARG A 522 56.50 -1.52 33.44
C ARG A 522 56.38 -1.92 31.95
N VAL A 523 55.21 -2.22 31.40
CA VAL A 523 54.06 -1.35 31.00
C VAL A 523 52.95 -2.31 30.47
N LEU A 524 51.63 -2.12 30.57
CA LEU A 524 50.73 -1.16 31.25
C LEU A 524 49.43 -1.93 31.62
N CYS A 525 48.61 -1.40 32.53
CA CYS A 525 47.25 -1.87 32.79
C CYS A 525 46.29 -0.68 32.80
N SER A 526 45.22 -0.74 32.00
CA SER A 526 44.11 0.22 32.06
C SER A 526 43.02 -0.32 32.98
N ARG A 527 42.60 0.49 33.95
CA ARG A 527 41.68 0.09 35.02
C ARG A 527 40.25 -0.08 34.53
N MET A 528 39.55 -1.05 35.13
CA MET A 528 38.10 -1.07 35.24
C MET A 528 37.70 -0.65 36.67
N THR A 529 36.64 0.14 36.83
CA THR A 529 36.15 0.65 38.13
C THR A 529 34.70 0.27 38.37
N ARG A 530 34.42 -0.41 39.49
CA ARG A 530 33.08 -0.60 40.10
C ARG A 530 32.91 0.42 41.25
N PRO A 531 31.68 0.75 41.71
CA PRO A 531 30.84 -0.09 42.61
C PRO A 531 29.49 -0.49 41.96
N ASN A 532 28.77 -1.57 42.32
CA ASN A 532 27.95 -1.85 43.54
C ASN A 532 26.73 -0.89 43.67
N PHE A 533 25.49 -1.28 44.07
CA PHE A 533 25.09 -2.19 45.16
C PHE A 533 23.64 -2.77 44.99
N TRP A 534 23.46 -4.11 44.98
CA TRP A 534 22.24 -4.89 45.41
C TRP A 534 20.90 -4.65 44.64
N ILE A 535 19.88 -5.53 44.57
CA ILE A 535 19.18 -6.37 45.58
C ILE A 535 18.72 -7.75 45.04
N LEU A 536 18.50 -8.66 46.00
CA LEU A 536 17.83 -9.99 46.05
C LEU A 536 16.48 -10.13 45.27
N SER A 537 15.91 -11.32 44.99
CA SER A 537 16.39 -12.73 45.09
C SER A 537 15.46 -13.75 44.40
N ALA A 538 16.07 -14.82 43.87
CA ALA A 538 15.64 -16.24 43.90
C ALA A 538 14.17 -16.66 43.61
N GLN A 539 14.03 -17.48 42.55
CA GLN A 539 12.88 -18.37 42.34
C GLN A 539 12.97 -19.65 43.19
N GLY A 540 11.82 -20.28 43.44
CA GLY A 540 11.67 -21.63 43.99
C GLY A 540 10.20 -21.92 44.36
N LEU A 541 9.74 -23.16 44.50
CA LEU A 541 10.34 -24.47 44.23
C LEU A 541 9.23 -25.54 44.35
N LEU A 542 9.20 -26.59 43.50
CA LEU A 542 8.74 -27.93 43.95
C LEU A 542 9.12 -29.08 43.00
N LEU A 543 9.17 -30.28 43.58
CA LEU A 543 9.46 -31.60 43.01
C LEU A 543 8.28 -32.53 43.38
N LEU A 544 7.70 -33.32 42.45
CA LEU A 544 8.08 -34.70 42.05
C LEU A 544 7.55 -35.79 43.02
N LEU A 545 7.08 -36.94 42.48
CA LEU A 545 6.59 -38.18 43.16
C LEU A 545 5.12 -38.14 43.67
N CYS A 546 4.31 -39.23 43.72
CA CYS A 546 4.46 -40.59 43.17
C CYS A 546 3.13 -41.37 42.97
N SER A 547 3.08 -42.19 41.91
CA SER A 547 2.45 -43.54 41.76
C SER A 547 1.22 -44.02 42.58
N LEU A 548 0.18 -44.58 41.91
CA LEU A 548 -0.16 -46.05 41.89
C LEU A 548 -1.54 -46.42 41.26
N SER A 549 -1.54 -47.47 40.42
CA SER A 549 -2.52 -48.60 40.33
C SER A 549 -4.01 -48.46 39.90
N TYR A 550 -4.32 -49.11 38.75
CA TYR A 550 -5.60 -49.79 38.36
C TYR A 550 -6.90 -48.94 38.24
N PHE A 551 -7.94 -49.30 37.48
CA PHE A 551 -8.29 -50.49 36.66
C PHE A 551 -8.88 -50.07 35.28
N GLY A 552 -9.03 -50.99 34.31
CA GLY A 552 -9.56 -50.71 32.94
C GLY A 552 -11.08 -50.42 32.84
N THR A 553 -11.65 -50.16 31.65
CA THR A 553 -11.69 -51.12 30.53
C THR A 553 -12.22 -50.54 29.19
N ARG A 554 -11.70 -51.06 28.05
CA ARG A 554 -12.30 -51.12 26.67
C ARG A 554 -12.67 -49.78 25.98
N GLY A 555 -12.58 -49.61 24.65
CA GLY A 555 -12.12 -50.47 23.53
C GLY A 555 -11.83 -49.64 22.26
N PRO A 556 -11.28 -50.21 21.15
CA PRO A 556 -10.36 -49.46 20.29
C PRO A 556 -10.73 -49.20 18.80
N TYR A 557 -10.00 -48.23 18.23
CA TYR A 557 -9.57 -48.00 16.83
C TYR A 557 -9.71 -49.11 15.75
N ALA A 558 -10.09 -48.69 14.52
CA ALA A 558 -9.30 -48.72 13.26
C ALA A 558 -10.18 -48.13 12.12
N LYS A 559 -9.78 -47.16 11.27
CA LYS A 559 -8.73 -47.09 10.21
C LYS A 559 -8.89 -48.11 9.06
N ALA A 560 -9.19 -47.59 7.86
CA ALA A 560 -9.07 -48.25 6.55
C ALA A 560 -7.62 -48.14 6.01
N GLU A 561 -7.17 -48.66 4.86
CA GLU A 561 -7.78 -49.19 3.60
C GLU A 561 -6.95 -50.45 3.14
N PRO A 562 -6.97 -51.02 1.90
CA PRO A 562 -7.72 -50.73 0.65
C PRO A 562 -8.41 -51.98 0.00
N GLY A 563 -9.03 -51.83 -1.18
CA GLY A 563 -9.43 -52.97 -2.04
C GLY A 563 -10.21 -52.61 -3.31
N VAL A 564 -10.00 -53.35 -4.41
CA VAL A 564 -10.65 -53.16 -5.75
C VAL A 564 -11.37 -54.45 -6.16
N ILE A 565 -12.55 -54.35 -6.82
CA ILE A 565 -13.02 -55.18 -7.98
C ILE A 565 -14.55 -54.99 -8.26
N SER A 566 -14.93 -55.25 -9.52
CA SER A 566 -16.22 -55.07 -10.20
C SER A 566 -17.46 -55.82 -9.65
N GLY A 567 -18.67 -55.39 -10.04
CA GLY A 567 -19.77 -56.33 -10.36
C GLY A 567 -21.23 -55.81 -10.29
N ALA A 568 -21.89 -55.70 -11.45
CA ALA A 568 -23.36 -55.80 -11.74
C ALA A 568 -24.40 -55.41 -10.64
N ALA A 569 -25.19 -54.34 -10.86
CA ALA A 569 -26.58 -54.36 -11.39
C ALA A 569 -27.69 -54.75 -10.36
N ILE A 570 -28.84 -54.07 -10.29
CA ILE A 570 -29.98 -54.22 -11.22
C ILE A 570 -31.00 -53.06 -11.12
N PHE A 571 -31.49 -52.59 -12.28
CA PHE A 571 -32.76 -51.89 -12.60
C PHE A 571 -33.45 -50.86 -11.67
N SER A 572 -33.87 -49.76 -12.30
CA SER A 572 -35.30 -49.36 -12.34
C SER A 572 -35.61 -48.71 -13.69
N ASN A 573 -36.77 -49.03 -14.28
CA ASN A 573 -37.16 -48.56 -15.62
C ASN A 573 -38.04 -47.30 -15.57
N HIS A 574 -37.87 -46.40 -16.54
CA HIS A 574 -38.98 -45.61 -17.12
C HIS A 574 -38.78 -45.47 -18.64
N SER A 575 -39.85 -45.10 -19.36
CA SER A 575 -40.09 -45.60 -20.72
C SER A 575 -40.11 -44.52 -21.82
N LEU A 576 -39.84 -44.97 -23.06
CA LEU A 576 -40.16 -44.33 -24.35
C LEU A 576 -39.60 -42.93 -24.63
N ASN A 577 -38.63 -42.85 -25.55
CA ASN A 577 -39.01 -42.58 -26.94
C ASN A 577 -37.92 -42.97 -27.96
N GLY A 578 -38.34 -43.49 -29.11
CA GLY A 578 -37.43 -43.91 -30.18
C GLY A 578 -37.13 -42.78 -31.18
N THR A 579 -35.95 -42.19 -31.08
CA THR A 579 -35.30 -41.52 -32.22
C THR A 579 -33.87 -42.05 -32.35
N GLY A 580 -33.43 -42.29 -33.58
CA GLY A 580 -32.12 -42.88 -33.88
C GLY A 580 -30.98 -41.86 -33.75
N VAL A 581 -30.75 -41.35 -32.55
CA VAL A 581 -29.63 -40.43 -32.28
C VAL A 581 -28.33 -41.23 -32.26
N ILE A 582 -27.48 -41.02 -33.27
CA ILE A 582 -26.08 -41.48 -33.24
C ILE A 582 -25.41 -40.73 -32.07
N PRO A 583 -24.84 -41.41 -31.07
CA PRO A 583 -24.24 -40.73 -29.93
C PRO A 583 -23.04 -39.91 -30.40
N LEU A 584 -23.01 -38.63 -30.03
CA LEU A 584 -21.91 -37.73 -30.37
C LEU A 584 -20.62 -38.27 -29.74
N SER A 585 -19.54 -38.32 -30.53
CA SER A 585 -18.21 -38.59 -30.01
C SER A 585 -17.29 -37.41 -30.32
N CYS A 586 -16.60 -36.96 -29.29
CA CYS A 586 -15.72 -35.80 -29.29
C CYS A 586 -14.31 -36.23 -28.89
N GLN A 587 -13.29 -35.49 -29.33
CA GLN A 587 -11.96 -35.65 -28.75
C GLN A 587 -11.95 -35.20 -27.28
N SER A 588 -11.17 -35.90 -26.47
CA SER A 588 -11.04 -35.71 -25.02
C SER A 588 -9.57 -35.73 -24.66
N PHE A 589 -8.98 -34.55 -24.50
CA PHE A 589 -7.56 -34.37 -24.14
C PHE A 589 -7.35 -33.07 -23.37
N GLN A 590 -6.24 -33.00 -22.65
CA GLN A 590 -5.72 -31.78 -22.03
C GLN A 590 -4.23 -31.68 -22.35
N CYS A 591 -3.77 -30.52 -22.82
CA CYS A 591 -2.37 -30.29 -23.21
C CYS A 591 -1.85 -28.95 -22.70
N SER A 592 -0.52 -28.80 -22.67
CA SER A 592 0.13 -27.52 -22.40
C SER A 592 1.32 -27.27 -23.33
N GLY A 593 1.46 -26.01 -23.78
CA GLY A 593 2.39 -25.54 -24.80
C GLY A 593 1.71 -24.52 -25.73
N GLU A 594 2.49 -23.72 -26.46
CA GLU A 594 1.94 -22.91 -27.55
C GLU A 594 1.38 -23.85 -28.63
N ARG A 595 0.10 -23.69 -28.97
CA ARG A 595 -0.62 -24.50 -29.98
C ARG A 595 -0.58 -26.02 -29.77
N CYS A 596 -0.37 -26.52 -28.53
CA CYS A 596 -0.30 -27.96 -28.26
C CYS A 596 -1.53 -28.76 -28.72
N TYR A 597 -2.69 -28.10 -28.82
CA TYR A 597 -3.93 -28.70 -29.33
C TYR A 597 -3.88 -29.04 -30.83
N GLN A 598 -2.82 -28.69 -31.56
CA GLN A 598 -2.63 -29.00 -32.98
C GLN A 598 -1.82 -30.29 -33.21
N ASP A 599 -1.37 -30.97 -32.15
CA ASP A 599 -0.59 -32.22 -32.23
C ASP A 599 -1.50 -33.41 -32.63
N GLU A 600 -1.14 -34.11 -33.71
CA GLU A 600 -1.83 -35.32 -34.19
C GLU A 600 -1.86 -36.44 -33.12
N ALA A 601 -0.95 -36.43 -32.15
CA ALA A 601 -0.93 -37.35 -31.01
C ALA A 601 -2.24 -37.33 -30.19
N HIS A 602 -2.97 -36.22 -30.18
CA HIS A 602 -4.25 -36.09 -29.47
C HIS A 602 -5.47 -36.59 -30.27
N GLY A 603 -5.34 -36.72 -31.60
CA GLY A 603 -6.47 -37.01 -32.51
C GLY A 603 -7.16 -38.37 -32.32
N ASN A 604 -6.51 -39.31 -31.62
CA ASN A 604 -7.02 -40.67 -31.37
C ASN A 604 -7.84 -40.81 -30.07
N ASN A 605 -7.82 -39.81 -29.19
CA ASN A 605 -8.51 -39.90 -27.88
C ASN A 605 -9.97 -39.43 -27.98
N SER A 606 -10.85 -40.27 -28.51
CA SER A 606 -12.30 -39.98 -28.61
C SER A 606 -13.10 -40.52 -27.41
N GLN A 607 -13.99 -39.71 -26.85
CA GLN A 607 -14.95 -40.09 -25.81
C GLN A 607 -16.39 -40.03 -26.36
N LEU A 608 -17.29 -40.87 -25.85
CA LEU A 608 -18.73 -40.82 -26.14
C LEU A 608 -19.41 -39.84 -25.18
N CYS A 609 -20.16 -38.90 -25.74
CA CYS A 609 -20.86 -37.87 -25.00
C CYS A 609 -22.26 -38.34 -24.60
N HIS A 610 -22.47 -38.55 -23.30
CA HIS A 610 -23.79 -38.81 -22.73
C HIS A 610 -24.42 -37.50 -22.27
N ASN A 611 -25.62 -37.18 -22.77
CA ASN A 611 -26.41 -35.97 -22.49
C ASN A 611 -25.78 -34.62 -22.89
N ALA A 612 -24.65 -34.62 -23.60
CA ALA A 612 -24.03 -33.42 -24.18
C ALA A 612 -24.28 -33.36 -25.71
N SER A 613 -24.49 -32.15 -26.23
CA SER A 613 -24.94 -31.88 -27.59
C SER A 613 -23.83 -31.35 -28.52
N HIS A 614 -22.69 -30.96 -27.95
CA HIS A 614 -21.56 -30.35 -28.65
C HIS A 614 -20.21 -30.88 -28.15
N CYS A 615 -19.19 -30.75 -28.98
CA CYS A 615 -17.78 -30.75 -28.61
C CYS A 615 -17.31 -29.29 -28.48
N GLU A 616 -16.48 -28.99 -27.48
CA GLU A 616 -15.81 -27.69 -27.34
C GLU A 616 -14.31 -27.85 -27.12
N LEU A 617 -13.54 -26.89 -27.68
CA LEU A 617 -12.13 -26.67 -27.36
C LEU A 617 -12.05 -25.46 -26.42
N TYR A 618 -11.75 -25.72 -25.15
CA TYR A 618 -11.68 -24.73 -24.08
C TYR A 618 -10.23 -24.42 -23.73
N ARG A 619 -9.88 -23.13 -23.66
CA ARG A 619 -8.57 -22.64 -23.23
C ARG A 619 -8.59 -22.38 -21.73
N LEU A 620 -7.65 -22.96 -20.98
CA LEU A 620 -7.55 -22.79 -19.52
C LEU A 620 -6.64 -21.63 -19.11
N ASN A 621 -5.60 -21.35 -19.90
CA ASN A 621 -4.71 -20.19 -19.74
C ASN A 621 -3.96 -19.91 -21.06
N SER A 622 -3.01 -18.98 -21.05
CA SER A 622 -2.25 -18.60 -22.25
C SER A 622 -1.63 -19.77 -23.03
N THR A 623 -1.28 -20.87 -22.34
CA THR A 623 -0.58 -22.05 -22.91
C THR A 623 -1.24 -23.39 -22.57
N SER A 624 -2.49 -23.43 -22.11
CA SER A 624 -3.16 -24.67 -21.67
C SER A 624 -4.55 -24.81 -22.26
N TYR A 625 -4.89 -26.00 -22.78
CA TYR A 625 -6.08 -26.26 -23.58
C TYR A 625 -6.67 -27.64 -23.26
N THR A 626 -8.00 -27.74 -23.32
CA THR A 626 -8.78 -28.96 -23.07
C THR A 626 -9.89 -29.11 -24.10
N ALA A 627 -10.00 -30.29 -24.73
CA ALA A 627 -11.17 -30.66 -25.53
C ALA A 627 -12.14 -31.50 -24.69
N ARG A 628 -13.45 -31.21 -24.74
CA ARG A 628 -14.48 -31.94 -23.97
C ARG A 628 -15.87 -31.93 -24.63
N CYS A 629 -16.74 -32.82 -24.16
CA CYS A 629 -18.19 -32.76 -24.42
C CYS A 629 -18.82 -31.57 -23.65
N SER A 630 -19.82 -30.91 -24.24
CA SER A 630 -20.53 -29.76 -23.66
C SER A 630 -22.01 -29.72 -24.01
N SER A 631 -22.84 -29.19 -23.10
CA SER A 631 -24.28 -28.97 -23.31
C SER A 631 -24.58 -27.57 -23.88
N ASP A 632 -23.84 -26.55 -23.46
CA ASP A 632 -24.19 -25.12 -23.60
C ASP A 632 -23.13 -24.32 -24.39
N CYS A 633 -22.55 -25.00 -25.38
CA CYS A 633 -21.63 -24.48 -26.39
C CYS A 633 -22.08 -23.13 -26.99
N GLY A 634 -21.32 -22.06 -26.72
CA GLY A 634 -21.50 -20.74 -27.34
C GLY A 634 -22.71 -19.92 -26.86
N SER A 635 -23.37 -20.31 -25.76
CA SER A 635 -24.47 -19.53 -25.19
C SER A 635 -23.98 -18.24 -24.53
N ALA A 636 -24.81 -17.19 -24.49
CA ALA A 636 -24.46 -15.88 -23.93
C ALA A 636 -24.23 -15.86 -22.40
N ASN A 637 -24.42 -17.00 -21.72
CA ASN A 637 -24.07 -17.22 -20.31
C ASN A 637 -22.69 -17.89 -20.12
N ALA A 638 -21.95 -18.18 -21.20
CA ALA A 638 -20.58 -18.69 -21.16
C ALA A 638 -19.57 -17.56 -20.82
N SER A 639 -19.82 -16.85 -19.72
CA SER A 639 -19.14 -15.61 -19.31
C SER A 639 -17.72 -15.80 -18.75
N GLU A 640 -17.08 -16.93 -19.05
CA GLU A 640 -15.72 -17.24 -18.59
C GLU A 640 -14.69 -16.57 -19.50
N MET A 641 -13.96 -15.62 -18.92
CA MET A 641 -12.93 -14.80 -19.58
C MET A 641 -11.54 -15.30 -19.25
N CYS A 642 -10.70 -15.47 -20.27
CA CYS A 642 -9.37 -16.06 -20.13
C CYS A 642 -8.26 -15.01 -20.17
N LEU A 643 -7.41 -14.96 -19.13
CA LEU A 643 -6.28 -14.03 -19.08
C LEU A 643 -5.23 -14.34 -20.16
N HIS A 644 -4.97 -13.36 -21.02
CA HIS A 644 -3.95 -13.40 -22.06
C HIS A 644 -2.77 -12.50 -21.64
N SER A 645 -1.56 -13.06 -21.54
CA SER A 645 -0.39 -12.34 -20.99
C SER A 645 0.21 -11.25 -21.90
N ARG A 646 -0.45 -10.88 -23.00
CA ARG A 646 0.00 -9.88 -23.99
C ARG A 646 -1.17 -9.16 -24.70
N GLY A 647 -1.66 -8.09 -24.08
CA GLY A 647 -2.35 -6.99 -24.77
C GLY A 647 -3.86 -7.12 -25.01
N LEU A 648 -4.61 -6.17 -24.42
CA LEU A 648 -5.89 -5.59 -24.88
C LEU A 648 -6.76 -6.45 -25.84
N GLY A 649 -7.54 -7.37 -25.27
CA GLY A 649 -8.61 -8.09 -25.98
C GLY A 649 -9.57 -8.81 -25.04
N LEU A 650 -10.87 -8.73 -25.32
CA LEU A 650 -11.92 -9.49 -24.63
C LEU A 650 -12.22 -10.78 -25.42
N GLU A 651 -11.48 -11.85 -25.16
CA GLU A 651 -11.71 -13.17 -25.78
C GLU A 651 -12.43 -14.14 -24.81
N LEU A 652 -13.34 -14.94 -25.35
CA LEU A 652 -14.02 -16.03 -24.64
C LEU A 652 -13.05 -17.23 -24.45
N CYS A 653 -13.16 -17.96 -23.34
CA CYS A 653 -12.34 -19.18 -23.14
C CYS A 653 -12.65 -20.31 -24.13
N VAL A 654 -13.84 -20.32 -24.77
CA VAL A 654 -14.21 -21.31 -25.80
C VAL A 654 -13.61 -20.89 -27.15
N MET A 655 -12.62 -21.64 -27.62
CA MET A 655 -11.92 -21.39 -28.88
C MET A 655 -12.71 -21.89 -30.10
N GLU A 656 -13.25 -23.10 -30.02
CA GLU A 656 -14.08 -23.73 -31.06
C GLU A 656 -15.16 -24.62 -30.46
N CYS A 657 -16.24 -24.82 -31.24
CA CYS A 657 -17.49 -25.36 -30.73
C CYS A 657 -18.31 -25.98 -31.89
N CYS A 658 -18.71 -27.26 -31.80
CA CYS A 658 -19.28 -28.00 -32.94
C CYS A 658 -20.16 -29.19 -32.52
N ASN A 659 -21.11 -29.62 -33.38
CA ASN A 659 -22.16 -30.60 -33.04
C ASN A 659 -22.21 -31.84 -33.97
N TRP A 660 -21.07 -32.24 -34.53
CA TRP A 660 -20.95 -33.43 -35.39
C TRP A 660 -19.83 -34.37 -34.88
N PRO A 661 -19.95 -35.70 -35.04
CA PRO A 661 -18.93 -36.63 -34.52
C PRO A 661 -17.54 -36.37 -35.11
N ASN A 662 -16.51 -36.40 -34.26
CA ASN A 662 -15.10 -36.15 -34.60
C ASN A 662 -14.85 -34.79 -35.30
N CYS A 663 -15.64 -33.77 -34.99
CA CYS A 663 -15.25 -32.38 -35.24
C CYS A 663 -14.09 -31.96 -34.31
N LEU A 664 -13.44 -30.82 -34.59
CA LEU A 664 -12.05 -30.48 -34.18
C LEU A 664 -11.01 -31.38 -34.88
N GLN A 665 -10.85 -31.23 -36.20
CA GLN A 665 -9.82 -31.94 -36.95
C GLN A 665 -8.44 -31.31 -36.71
N LEU A 666 -7.64 -31.95 -35.86
CA LEU A 666 -6.28 -31.51 -35.53
C LEU A 666 -5.36 -31.77 -36.73
N ASN A 667 -5.20 -30.77 -37.57
CA ASN A 667 -4.25 -30.77 -38.68
C ASN A 667 -3.69 -29.35 -38.84
N ALA A 668 -2.37 -29.20 -38.87
CA ALA A 668 -1.69 -27.91 -38.98
C ALA A 668 -2.17 -27.07 -40.19
N THR A 669 -2.58 -27.73 -41.27
CA THR A 669 -3.09 -27.06 -42.48
C THR A 669 -4.43 -26.34 -42.29
N ALA A 670 -5.23 -26.69 -41.27
CA ALA A 670 -6.50 -26.03 -40.98
C ALA A 670 -6.31 -24.64 -40.35
N TYR A 671 -5.19 -24.40 -39.67
CA TYR A 671 -4.94 -23.19 -38.87
C TYR A 671 -3.79 -22.30 -39.39
N GLY A 672 -3.56 -22.35 -40.71
CA GLY A 672 -2.92 -21.26 -41.45
C GLY A 672 -1.44 -21.02 -41.16
N ASP A 673 -0.61 -22.07 -41.17
CA ASP A 673 0.83 -21.92 -40.94
C ASP A 673 1.60 -21.24 -42.08
N ARG A 674 2.52 -20.34 -41.71
CA ARG A 674 3.71 -20.03 -42.50
C ARG A 674 4.88 -20.83 -41.92
N ALA A 675 5.42 -21.75 -42.71
CA ALA A 675 6.52 -22.62 -42.26
C ALA A 675 7.79 -21.82 -41.87
N PRO A 676 8.51 -22.22 -40.80
CA PRO A 676 9.80 -21.64 -40.46
C PRO A 676 10.83 -22.00 -41.53
N THR A 677 11.44 -20.99 -42.15
CA THR A 677 12.42 -21.22 -43.24
C THR A 677 13.79 -21.60 -42.66
N THR A 678 14.05 -22.91 -42.58
CA THR A 678 15.41 -23.42 -42.40
C THR A 678 16.17 -23.36 -43.72
N THR A 679 17.37 -22.76 -43.70
CA THR A 679 18.36 -22.89 -44.78
C THR A 679 19.75 -23.16 -44.18
N PRO A 680 20.62 -23.93 -44.87
CA PRO A 680 21.74 -24.61 -44.22
C PRO A 680 23.04 -23.78 -44.18
N VAL A 681 23.89 -24.09 -43.20
CA VAL A 681 25.29 -23.61 -43.14
C VAL A 681 26.18 -24.50 -44.01
N PRO A 682 26.89 -23.97 -45.02
CA PRO A 682 27.87 -24.73 -45.78
C PRO A 682 29.20 -24.87 -45.02
N THR A 683 29.76 -26.07 -44.97
CA THR A 683 31.11 -26.34 -44.46
C THR A 683 32.18 -26.12 -45.53
N THR A 684 33.38 -25.66 -45.12
CA THR A 684 34.66 -25.80 -45.86
C THR A 684 35.84 -25.59 -44.88
N PRO A 685 37.06 -26.09 -45.15
CA PRO A 685 37.89 -26.67 -44.08
C PRO A 685 39.14 -25.87 -43.63
N THR A 686 39.68 -26.26 -42.48
CA THR A 686 40.86 -25.69 -41.81
C THR A 686 42.18 -26.33 -42.24
N THR A 687 43.18 -25.54 -42.68
CA THR A 687 44.63 -25.88 -42.73
C THR A 687 45.42 -24.61 -43.14
N THR A 688 46.65 -24.27 -42.69
CA THR A 688 47.66 -24.94 -41.84
C THR A 688 48.60 -23.92 -41.15
N THR A 689 49.16 -24.27 -39.97
CA THR A 689 50.49 -23.81 -39.41
C THR A 689 50.83 -22.32 -39.18
N THR A 690 50.90 -21.91 -37.90
CA THR A 690 52.09 -21.45 -37.10
C THR A 690 53.28 -20.75 -37.80
N PRO A 691 53.94 -19.72 -37.18
CA PRO A 691 54.63 -19.88 -35.87
C PRO A 691 54.66 -18.69 -34.88
N ALA A 692 55.30 -18.93 -33.72
CA ALA A 692 55.66 -18.02 -32.62
C ALA A 692 57.10 -18.35 -32.15
N PRO A 693 57.73 -17.75 -31.10
CA PRO A 693 57.36 -16.62 -30.23
C PRO A 693 58.45 -15.50 -30.24
N PRO A 694 58.53 -14.60 -29.23
CA PRO A 694 59.47 -14.82 -28.12
C PRO A 694 58.93 -14.44 -26.71
N ARG A 695 59.80 -14.28 -25.70
CA ARG A 695 59.50 -14.28 -24.25
C ARG A 695 59.90 -12.99 -23.51
N ASN A 696 59.26 -12.78 -22.34
CA ASN A 696 59.72 -12.06 -21.12
C ASN A 696 60.10 -10.56 -21.21
N VAL A 697 59.53 -9.75 -20.31
CA VAL A 697 60.17 -9.14 -19.10
C VAL A 697 59.06 -8.45 -18.26
N SER A 698 59.36 -8.05 -17.02
CA SER A 698 58.42 -7.59 -15.98
C SER A 698 58.48 -6.08 -15.69
N VAL A 699 57.64 -5.63 -14.73
CA VAL A 699 57.65 -4.37 -13.93
C VAL A 699 56.63 -3.26 -14.29
N SER A 700 55.47 -3.33 -13.61
CA SER A 700 54.84 -2.33 -12.71
C SER A 700 54.53 -0.87 -13.09
N TRP A 701 53.36 -0.43 -12.60
CA TRP A 701 52.84 0.92 -12.30
C TRP A 701 52.17 1.78 -13.41
N ASP A 702 50.93 2.14 -13.09
CA ASP A 702 50.14 3.37 -13.37
C ASP A 702 49.64 3.82 -14.76
N VAL A 703 48.29 3.74 -14.87
CA VAL A 703 47.31 4.75 -15.35
C VAL A 703 47.58 5.55 -16.65
N LEU A 704 46.75 5.34 -17.70
CA LEU A 704 45.84 6.35 -18.28
C LEU A 704 45.03 5.87 -19.53
N PHE A 705 43.85 6.49 -19.70
CA PHE A 705 42.90 6.57 -20.84
C PHE A 705 43.25 6.09 -22.27
N ALA A 706 42.35 5.27 -22.86
CA ALA A 706 41.70 5.43 -24.19
C ALA A 706 40.60 4.34 -24.35
N SER A 707 39.42 4.46 -25.00
CA SER A 707 38.81 5.41 -25.95
C SER A 707 38.94 5.09 -27.46
N SER A 708 38.18 4.11 -27.96
CA SER A 708 37.43 4.11 -29.26
C SER A 708 36.44 2.92 -29.25
N LEU A 709 35.22 2.91 -29.82
CA LEU A 709 34.55 3.50 -31.00
C LEU A 709 34.78 2.80 -32.35
N GLU A 710 33.79 1.98 -32.74
CA GLU A 710 33.27 1.66 -34.09
C GLU A 710 31.88 0.97 -33.86
N SER A 711 30.75 1.37 -34.46
CA SER A 711 30.31 1.25 -35.86
C SER A 711 30.20 -0.22 -36.35
N ASP A 712 29.16 -0.66 -37.09
CA ASP A 712 28.22 0.10 -37.94
C ASP A 712 26.90 -0.68 -38.26
N ARG A 713 25.93 0.01 -38.89
CA ARG A 713 24.82 -0.48 -39.76
C ARG A 713 23.57 -1.20 -39.20
N LEU A 714 22.43 -0.49 -39.33
CA LEU A 714 21.14 -1.02 -39.77
C LEU A 714 21.01 -0.95 -41.32
N PRO A 715 20.15 -1.77 -41.96
CA PRO A 715 19.65 -1.53 -43.32
C PRO A 715 18.20 -0.98 -43.35
N HIS A 716 17.91 -0.05 -44.26
CA HIS A 716 16.58 0.54 -44.49
C HIS A 716 15.90 0.03 -45.77
N GLY A 717 14.56 0.06 -45.80
CA GLY A 717 13.73 -0.03 -47.01
C GLY A 717 12.33 -0.62 -46.72
N ASN A 718 11.20 -0.09 -47.21
CA ASN A 718 10.95 1.07 -48.07
C ASN A 718 9.61 1.76 -47.70
N LEU A 719 9.41 3.00 -48.13
CA LEU A 719 8.18 3.79 -47.95
C LEU A 719 7.13 3.56 -49.07
N PHE A 720 5.95 4.18 -48.86
CA PHE A 720 4.85 4.47 -49.79
C PHE A 720 3.77 3.40 -50.06
N TRP A 721 2.57 3.66 -49.50
CA TRP A 721 1.42 4.08 -50.31
C TRP A 721 0.48 5.00 -49.52
N PHE A 722 -0.42 5.74 -50.19
CA PHE A 722 -1.20 6.84 -49.58
C PHE A 722 -2.68 6.81 -50.00
N LEU A 723 -3.58 6.91 -49.01
CA LEU A 723 -4.95 7.46 -49.07
C LEU A 723 -5.91 7.08 -50.23
N LYS A 724 -6.95 6.28 -49.92
CA LYS A 724 -8.40 6.56 -50.22
C LYS A 724 -9.33 5.39 -49.86
N HIS A 725 -10.33 5.62 -49.00
CA HIS A 725 -11.73 5.79 -49.44
C HIS A 725 -12.67 6.22 -48.29
N LEU A 726 -13.70 6.98 -48.63
CA LEU A 726 -14.86 7.30 -47.79
C LEU A 726 -16.09 6.56 -48.33
N GLN A 727 -16.98 6.07 -47.45
CA GLN A 727 -18.36 6.59 -47.27
C GLN A 727 -19.35 5.61 -46.59
N PHE A 728 -20.21 6.19 -45.74
CA PHE A 728 -21.62 5.84 -45.46
C PHE A 728 -22.06 4.39 -45.20
N SER A 729 -22.70 4.21 -44.03
CA SER A 729 -24.17 4.10 -44.02
C SER A 729 -24.77 4.70 -42.74
N ARG A 730 -25.96 5.29 -42.83
CA ARG A 730 -26.78 5.78 -41.69
C ARG A 730 -28.14 5.09 -41.71
N LYS A 731 -28.72 4.86 -40.53
CA LYS A 731 -30.19 4.84 -40.34
C LYS A 731 -30.57 5.73 -39.15
N THR A 732 -31.83 6.16 -39.11
CA THR A 732 -32.22 7.44 -38.48
C THR A 732 -33.64 7.44 -37.92
N SER A 733 -33.81 7.98 -36.72
CA SER A 733 -35.05 8.62 -36.24
C SER A 733 -34.71 9.49 -35.01
N LEU A 734 -34.58 10.82 -35.12
CA LEU A 734 -35.61 11.87 -35.23
C LEU A 734 -36.42 12.13 -33.94
N LEU A 735 -36.07 13.25 -33.28
CA LEU A 735 -36.92 14.27 -32.62
C LEU A 735 -36.04 15.03 -31.58
N GLN A 736 -35.99 16.34 -31.43
CA GLN A 736 -36.08 17.54 -32.28
C GLN A 736 -36.08 18.73 -31.30
N GLY A 737 -35.00 19.52 -31.24
CA GLY A 737 -34.88 20.68 -30.36
C GLY A 737 -33.66 21.53 -30.75
N ARG A 738 -33.82 22.85 -30.82
CA ARG A 738 -32.83 23.78 -31.37
C ARG A 738 -32.26 24.71 -30.28
N ALA A 739 -30.94 24.80 -30.22
CA ALA A 739 -30.21 26.05 -30.00
C ALA A 739 -28.83 25.90 -30.67
N GLU A 740 -28.33 26.96 -31.29
CA GLU A 740 -27.07 26.95 -32.06
C GLU A 740 -26.02 27.80 -31.34
N LEU A 741 -24.81 27.28 -31.17
CA LEU A 741 -23.58 28.07 -30.99
C LEU A 741 -22.39 27.25 -31.50
N SER A 742 -21.47 27.91 -32.21
CA SER A 742 -20.53 27.27 -33.13
C SER A 742 -19.10 27.27 -32.62
N PHE A 743 -18.51 26.08 -32.44
CA PHE A 743 -17.07 25.91 -32.30
C PHE A 743 -16.40 25.82 -33.67
N LEU A 744 -15.31 26.58 -33.86
CA LEU A 744 -14.31 26.36 -34.90
C LEU A 744 -13.11 25.63 -34.23
N PRO A 745 -12.51 24.62 -34.87
CA PRO A 745 -11.42 23.86 -34.28
C PRO A 745 -10.06 24.54 -34.49
N PHE A 746 -9.19 24.38 -33.48
CA PHE A 746 -7.73 24.38 -33.57
C PHE A 746 -7.22 23.21 -32.72
#